data_AF-A0A7Y3MSZ0-F1
#
_entry.id   AF-A0A7Y3MSZ0-F1
#
_cell.length_a   1.000
_cell.length_b   1.000
_cell.length_c   1.000
_cell.angle_alpha   90.00
_cell.angle_beta   90.00
_cell.angle_gamma   90.00
#
_symmetry.space_group_name_H-M   'P 1'
#
loop_
_entity.id
_entity.type
_entity.pdbx_description
1 polymer ?
#
loop_
_entity_poly.entity_id
_entity_poly.type
_entity_poly.pdbx_seq_one_letter_code
_entity_poly.pdbx_strand_id
1 'polypeptide(L)'
;MNTVPTPRGASMSHVFKAAVVGMATLAATSGDPVVADSTGAHVVRGDVTFVHDGDRTIIRASDGSIISYLSFSVLPWETVQFIQPSALSRVLARITGPEATVVEGKLLANGQVYLVNPSGVVFSRDSVVNVGGLYAAAGEISDNDFINGRDRFTNLSGSVVNEGRITGSDIHLIGDRVANHGLLRSDGGIITMVAGDTVYLKRHGERITVVVDGSHLTGQEYPHGGSTTPDMLATPGVENTGVIRNNGGQVVFGAGDMYALAIRNTGHVGVSGGEVTMAATDGLVHNAGTVNVGSIDGDGGTIVMQGPSVLHEGTLRAGSRHGTAGSIEVTSQNHTYLTEGSLIAAGGGIGHADGGEVLVHSYDGLTAMARGAMVDVSGGSTGGDGGFAEVSGDRLLFNGYALLKARTGFDVGALLLDPRDITINDIGGDDAFLADGMIDFTEGGMMDSFIAAATLEAIVGVIHLQAQRTIFVDTDLNLNGNDVIFEANDSIFFNAPMTGANDLTLIADADASGEGWVRFFAPVAIDGNAMIGGTDVQFRDAGFTSGGTQTYTGHVWASTDTVIEGDAITFASMLDARPLTLVLPRVTLDGDVTFADAVGSVRQLRSLRINGNTEIAGGLVSTTEFQRYFGDVSVDADLQLLSTDGGQIRFAGAVDGANDLQLTTAGDVRFDDRVGGSTPLGAIVVDDVAGAFGTTRFAGDVDAASIDLGRPVVLGDHVEMTADTSVDFTQTVDGRGHDLVVNADDTRFGGEVFGVRLLATDARGTTTLAADVTGDRLMFGDAVTLDATALTLTGHDWIDFDSTVDSGAAPTDLTLEADEFVRFGDDVGGAATLGSLLVEVGDADATDRNLVRIDGGLIHAIGDIDFNPAGRSGPAQVATIAASGDLRLVSDTGGIFMGLNEKLTAVGDLDLSAATTARLGDLNALGDINVDASRIELWQRGSGSLRAANGALLADLGADFVAGGSIAFSVAPTLIGSGRAPFFASFGQLNANLQSFTNFAGITLSSADFFFGSTILDLSASLSSDALATTFDEVLPVVRDVDLDPFAVRAMEQLSIYVRDLNQAELVAALEGCHLYLDCPQGGLERSGPITTASTRLRRPSVLRALEQYANLFAGAGTSETYEGGLVAADQSQHIRATLNQAWAAYGQAATDEDFRSFVMASPELTEARVYLEQLEALFGEVRTMGVTPRELRASVDTVLAPITPAAMDQNDLEAAIFTGS
;
A
#
# COMPACT_ATOMS: atom_id res chain seq x y z
N MET A 1 57.59 -35.54 12.56
CA MET A 1 58.78 -35.28 13.41
C MET A 1 58.25 -34.86 14.76
N ASN A 2 58.13 -35.80 15.71
CA ASN A 2 59.01 -35.93 16.89
C ASN A 2 59.24 -34.62 17.65
N THR A 3 58.60 -34.47 18.82
CA THR A 3 59.29 -34.45 20.12
C THR A 3 58.30 -34.35 21.30
N VAL A 4 58.32 -35.38 22.15
CA VAL A 4 57.83 -35.38 23.53
C VAL A 4 58.79 -34.58 24.42
N PRO A 5 58.32 -33.98 25.52
CA PRO A 5 59.05 -34.14 26.78
C PRO A 5 58.15 -34.45 28.01
N THR A 6 58.73 -35.28 28.87
CA THR A 6 58.33 -35.78 30.21
C THR A 6 58.27 -34.71 31.31
N PRO A 7 57.54 -34.94 32.42
CA PRO A 7 57.83 -34.30 33.71
C PRO A 7 58.54 -35.25 34.70
N ARG A 8 59.63 -34.76 35.32
CA ARG A 8 60.26 -35.31 36.54
C ARG A 8 59.81 -34.48 37.74
N GLY A 9 59.50 -35.15 38.84
CA GLY A 9 59.00 -34.53 40.07
C GLY A 9 60.05 -34.15 41.13
N ALA A 10 59.53 -33.62 42.23
CA ALA A 10 59.97 -33.69 43.64
C ALA A 10 59.01 -32.77 44.43
N SER A 11 58.12 -33.28 45.28
CA SER A 11 58.31 -33.64 46.70
C SER A 11 58.64 -32.46 47.63
N MET A 12 57.67 -32.15 48.49
CA MET A 12 57.71 -31.82 49.93
C MET A 12 56.59 -30.82 50.23
N SER A 13 55.90 -30.77 51.37
CA SER A 13 55.63 -31.61 52.55
C SER A 13 54.81 -30.70 53.48
N HIS A 14 53.96 -31.24 54.37
CA HIS A 14 53.74 -30.85 55.78
C HIS A 14 52.38 -31.41 56.25
N VAL A 15 52.36 -32.54 56.98
CA VAL A 15 52.27 -32.67 58.46
C VAL A 15 50.85 -32.48 58.98
N PHE A 16 50.20 -33.55 59.47
CA PHE A 16 49.73 -33.63 60.86
C PHE A 16 49.44 -35.09 61.32
N LYS A 17 50.30 -35.53 62.26
CA LYS A 17 50.20 -36.53 63.34
C LYS A 17 49.12 -37.63 63.29
N ALA A 18 49.60 -38.87 63.12
CA ALA A 18 49.01 -40.09 63.70
C ALA A 18 49.65 -40.39 65.07
N ALA A 19 48.86 -40.89 66.01
CA ALA A 19 49.33 -41.60 67.19
C ALA A 19 48.58 -42.94 67.30
N VAL A 20 49.36 -44.02 67.29
CA VAL A 20 48.94 -45.41 67.47
C VAL A 20 49.37 -45.85 68.88
N VAL A 21 48.62 -46.77 69.50
CA VAL A 21 49.07 -48.08 70.03
C VAL A 21 48.17 -48.56 71.17
N GLY A 22 47.72 -49.81 71.04
CA GLY A 22 47.25 -50.63 72.15
C GLY A 22 46.80 -52.02 71.70
N MET A 23 47.76 -52.91 71.37
CA MET A 23 47.52 -54.34 71.11
C MET A 23 46.97 -55.09 72.35
N ALA A 24 46.08 -56.06 72.13
CA ALA A 24 46.02 -57.27 72.95
C ALA A 24 45.55 -58.47 72.10
N THR A 25 46.42 -59.47 71.97
CA THR A 25 46.17 -60.82 71.45
C THR A 25 45.41 -61.68 72.46
N LEU A 26 44.38 -62.44 72.05
CA LEU A 26 44.04 -63.72 72.69
C LEU A 26 43.19 -64.68 71.82
N ALA A 27 43.73 -65.89 71.65
CA ALA A 27 43.11 -67.21 71.52
C ALA A 27 42.02 -67.51 70.47
N ALA A 28 42.39 -68.38 69.54
CA ALA A 28 41.49 -69.18 68.71
C ALA A 28 40.76 -70.23 69.56
N THR A 29 39.43 -70.27 69.44
CA THR A 29 38.60 -71.45 69.70
C THR A 29 37.68 -71.65 68.51
N SER A 30 37.81 -72.80 67.86
CA SER A 30 36.90 -73.30 66.82
C SER A 30 35.48 -73.45 67.41
N GLY A 31 34.58 -72.56 66.99
CA GLY A 31 33.14 -72.66 67.17
C GLY A 31 32.47 -72.71 65.80
N ASP A 32 31.40 -73.50 65.70
CA ASP A 32 30.60 -73.78 64.50
C ASP A 32 30.18 -72.54 63.69
N PRO A 33 29.90 -72.68 62.38
CA PRO A 33 29.54 -71.54 61.53
C PRO A 33 28.29 -70.85 62.08
N VAL A 34 28.45 -69.61 62.52
CA VAL A 34 27.34 -68.72 62.87
C VAL A 34 26.71 -68.26 61.57
N VAL A 35 25.46 -68.68 61.41
CA VAL A 35 24.53 -68.36 60.34
C VAL A 35 24.01 -66.93 60.54
N ALA A 36 24.10 -66.10 59.48
CA ALA A 36 23.46 -64.79 59.27
C ALA A 36 23.45 -63.79 60.45
N ASP A 37 24.19 -62.68 60.33
CA ASP A 37 24.02 -61.50 61.20
C ASP A 37 22.80 -60.64 60.80
N SER A 38 21.64 -61.30 60.67
CA SER A 38 20.33 -60.67 60.76
C SER A 38 19.75 -61.03 62.13
N THR A 39 20.29 -60.46 63.20
CA THR A 39 19.89 -60.82 64.56
C THR A 39 18.54 -60.19 64.93
N GLY A 40 17.67 -60.99 65.57
CA GLY A 40 16.40 -60.50 66.15
C GLY A 40 15.22 -60.38 65.17
N ALA A 41 15.19 -61.13 64.08
CA ALA A 41 14.06 -61.15 63.14
C ALA A 41 12.73 -61.49 63.86
N HIS A 42 11.81 -60.52 63.88
CA HIS A 42 10.49 -60.64 64.48
C HIS A 42 9.42 -60.34 63.44
N VAL A 43 8.64 -61.36 63.07
CA VAL A 43 7.52 -61.21 62.12
C VAL A 43 6.39 -60.46 62.83
N VAL A 44 6.15 -59.22 62.42
CA VAL A 44 5.08 -58.37 62.95
C VAL A 44 3.76 -58.69 62.26
N ARG A 45 3.80 -59.01 60.96
CA ARG A 45 2.62 -59.33 60.14
C ARG A 45 2.98 -60.22 58.95
N GLY A 46 2.05 -61.08 58.54
CA GLY A 46 2.13 -61.93 57.34
C GLY A 46 2.69 -63.32 57.62
N ASP A 47 2.59 -64.22 56.63
CA ASP A 47 3.17 -65.55 56.69
C ASP A 47 4.62 -65.50 56.17
N VAL A 48 5.58 -65.58 57.09
CA VAL A 48 7.02 -65.50 56.76
C VAL A 48 7.76 -66.74 57.27
N THR A 49 8.57 -67.36 56.41
CA THR A 49 9.47 -68.47 56.77
C THR A 49 10.90 -68.17 56.36
N PHE A 50 11.84 -68.52 57.23
CA PHE A 50 13.28 -68.34 57.04
C PHE A 50 13.93 -69.71 56.81
N VAL A 51 14.70 -69.83 55.73
CA VAL A 51 15.48 -71.01 55.40
C VAL A 51 16.93 -70.59 55.22
N HIS A 52 17.81 -71.10 56.06
CA HIS A 52 19.26 -70.87 55.97
C HIS A 52 19.93 -72.05 55.27
N ASP A 53 20.64 -71.79 54.17
CA ASP A 53 21.33 -72.74 53.30
C ASP A 53 22.78 -72.27 53.07
N GLY A 54 23.67 -72.62 54.00
CA GLY A 54 25.05 -72.10 54.01
C GLY A 54 25.09 -70.57 54.11
N ASP A 55 25.82 -69.93 53.20
CA ASP A 55 25.92 -68.46 53.09
C ASP A 55 24.68 -67.82 52.43
N ARG A 56 23.62 -68.61 52.15
CA ARG A 56 22.37 -68.13 51.55
C ARG A 56 21.22 -68.19 52.55
N THR A 57 20.51 -67.07 52.72
CA THR A 57 19.27 -67.00 53.49
C THR A 57 18.09 -66.76 52.56
N ILE A 58 17.10 -67.65 52.58
CA ILE A 58 15.87 -67.56 51.79
C ILE A 58 14.71 -67.19 52.73
N ILE A 59 14.04 -66.08 52.44
CA ILE A 59 12.92 -65.55 53.19
C ILE A 59 11.68 -65.68 52.31
N ARG A 60 10.77 -66.60 52.62
CA ARG A 60 9.48 -66.70 51.91
C ARG A 60 8.46 -65.87 52.69
N ALA A 61 7.92 -64.83 52.08
CA ALA A 61 7.01 -63.90 52.74
C ALA A 61 5.72 -63.73 51.92
N SER A 62 4.55 -63.78 52.56
CA SER A 62 3.28 -63.43 51.93
C SER A 62 3.24 -61.94 51.55
N ASP A 63 2.30 -61.55 50.69
CA ASP A 63 2.09 -60.14 50.36
C ASP A 63 1.72 -59.30 51.61
N GLY A 64 2.29 -58.10 51.72
CA GLY A 64 2.09 -57.18 52.85
C GLY A 64 2.72 -57.64 54.17
N SER A 65 3.75 -58.49 54.12
CA SER A 65 4.47 -58.94 55.32
C SER A 65 5.36 -57.85 55.91
N ILE A 66 5.43 -57.78 57.24
CA ILE A 66 6.30 -56.86 58.00
C ILE A 66 7.20 -57.68 58.91
N ILE A 67 8.50 -57.49 58.77
CA ILE A 67 9.55 -58.14 59.57
C ILE A 67 10.37 -57.03 60.22
N SER A 68 10.43 -57.04 61.55
CA SER A 68 11.31 -56.15 62.33
C SER A 68 12.63 -56.85 62.61
N TYR A 69 13.74 -56.12 62.52
CA TYR A 69 15.09 -56.60 62.80
C TYR A 69 15.78 -55.66 63.80
N LEU A 70 16.68 -56.21 64.64
CA LEU A 70 17.57 -55.37 65.44
C LEU A 70 18.71 -54.83 64.56
N SER A 71 19.31 -55.69 63.74
CA SER A 71 20.26 -55.34 62.68
C SER A 71 19.95 -56.16 61.42
N PHE A 72 20.29 -55.62 60.25
CA PHE A 72 20.20 -56.32 58.98
C PHE A 72 21.38 -55.90 58.10
N SER A 73 22.31 -56.81 57.85
CA SER A 73 23.44 -56.61 56.94
C SER A 73 23.66 -57.87 56.09
N VAL A 74 24.31 -57.72 54.93
CA VAL A 74 24.64 -58.83 54.02
C VAL A 74 26.12 -58.77 53.70
N LEU A 75 26.91 -59.70 54.22
CA LEU A 75 28.36 -59.72 54.05
C LEU A 75 28.79 -60.05 52.60
N PRO A 76 30.06 -59.80 52.19
CA PRO A 76 30.48 -59.90 50.79
C PRO A 76 30.24 -61.25 50.10
N TRP A 77 30.26 -62.36 50.86
CA TRP A 77 30.01 -63.72 50.35
C TRP A 77 28.55 -64.18 50.51
N GLU A 78 27.71 -63.42 51.21
CA GLU A 78 26.36 -63.83 51.55
C GLU A 78 25.34 -63.54 50.43
N THR A 79 24.25 -64.30 50.43
CA THR A 79 23.08 -64.06 49.58
C THR A 79 21.79 -64.09 50.39
N VAL A 80 21.08 -62.97 50.44
CA VAL A 80 19.71 -62.94 50.98
C VAL A 80 18.72 -62.94 49.82
N GLN A 81 17.75 -63.84 49.85
CA GLN A 81 16.71 -63.95 48.83
C GLN A 81 15.30 -63.91 49.41
N PHE A 82 14.50 -62.91 49.02
CA PHE A 82 13.06 -62.89 49.27
C PHE A 82 12.30 -63.63 48.16
N ILE A 83 11.41 -64.55 48.56
CA ILE A 83 10.49 -65.24 47.65
C ILE A 83 9.07 -64.85 48.04
N GLN A 84 8.40 -64.12 47.15
CA GLN A 84 7.07 -63.53 47.36
C GLN A 84 6.06 -64.12 46.36
N PRO A 85 4.73 -64.00 46.59
CA PRO A 85 3.71 -64.57 45.70
C PRO A 85 3.73 -64.04 44.26
N SER A 86 4.08 -62.78 44.05
CA SER A 86 4.12 -62.13 42.73
C SER A 86 5.16 -61.00 42.68
N ALA A 87 5.39 -60.43 41.50
CA ALA A 87 6.25 -59.26 41.32
C ALA A 87 5.69 -57.97 41.96
N LEU A 88 4.37 -57.89 42.15
CA LEU A 88 3.69 -56.78 42.81
C LEU A 88 3.63 -56.93 44.34
N SER A 89 4.02 -58.09 44.86
CA SER A 89 3.94 -58.34 46.30
C SER A 89 4.96 -57.50 47.07
N ARG A 90 4.59 -57.03 48.25
CA ARG A 90 5.40 -56.11 49.09
C ARG A 90 5.85 -56.79 50.38
N VAL A 91 7.11 -56.63 50.75
CA VAL A 91 7.66 -57.03 52.06
C VAL A 91 8.44 -55.89 52.70
N LEU A 92 8.18 -55.61 53.98
CA LEU A 92 8.89 -54.61 54.78
C LEU A 92 9.88 -55.27 55.73
N ALA A 93 11.17 -55.00 55.52
CA ALA A 93 12.24 -55.20 56.48
C ALA A 93 12.50 -53.88 57.21
N ARG A 94 11.99 -53.78 58.45
CA ARG A 94 12.16 -52.61 59.33
C ARG A 94 13.30 -52.87 60.31
N ILE A 95 14.30 -52.00 60.36
CA ILE A 95 15.41 -52.09 61.30
C ILE A 95 15.18 -51.07 62.41
N THR A 96 15.24 -51.50 63.68
CA THR A 96 15.01 -50.64 64.85
C THR A 96 16.26 -50.42 65.70
N GLY A 97 17.38 -51.08 65.37
CA GLY A 97 18.65 -50.89 66.08
C GLY A 97 19.44 -49.67 65.58
N PRO A 98 20.52 -49.32 66.30
CA PRO A 98 21.29 -48.09 66.05
C PRO A 98 22.31 -48.23 64.91
N GLU A 99 22.46 -49.40 64.30
CA GLU A 99 23.44 -49.66 63.24
C GLU A 99 22.79 -49.48 61.86
N ALA A 100 23.54 -48.85 60.94
CA ALA A 100 23.14 -48.74 59.55
C ALA A 100 23.11 -50.12 58.87
N THR A 101 22.22 -50.29 57.90
CA THR A 101 22.17 -51.49 57.07
C THR A 101 23.31 -51.46 56.07
N VAL A 102 24.18 -52.47 56.07
CA VAL A 102 25.28 -52.58 55.08
C VAL A 102 25.09 -53.82 54.22
N VAL A 103 24.95 -53.63 52.91
CA VAL A 103 24.82 -54.70 51.91
C VAL A 103 26.10 -54.74 51.08
N GLU A 104 26.91 -55.76 51.29
CA GLU A 104 28.15 -56.03 50.56
C GLU A 104 28.02 -57.24 49.62
N GLY A 105 27.13 -58.19 49.94
CA GLY A 105 26.84 -59.40 49.16
C GLY A 105 25.67 -59.24 48.18
N LYS A 106 24.85 -60.30 48.05
CA LYS A 106 23.73 -60.34 47.09
C LYS A 106 22.38 -60.23 47.78
N LEU A 107 21.53 -59.33 47.31
CA LEU A 107 20.13 -59.21 47.73
C LEU A 107 19.20 -59.48 46.54
N LEU A 108 18.45 -60.57 46.60
CA LEU A 108 17.60 -61.04 45.50
C LEU A 108 16.12 -61.04 45.91
N ALA A 109 15.22 -60.63 45.03
CA ALA A 109 13.78 -60.78 45.28
C ALA A 109 13.00 -60.90 43.96
N ASN A 110 11.90 -61.64 43.95
CA ASN A 110 10.97 -61.60 42.81
C ASN A 110 9.91 -60.49 42.92
N GLY A 111 9.63 -59.98 44.13
CA GLY A 111 8.69 -58.87 44.39
C GLY A 111 9.37 -57.61 44.94
N GLN A 112 8.60 -56.73 45.54
CA GLN A 112 9.04 -55.44 46.09
C GLN A 112 9.56 -55.59 47.52
N VAL A 113 10.74 -55.03 47.79
CA VAL A 113 11.43 -55.07 49.09
C VAL A 113 11.57 -53.65 49.63
N TYR A 114 11.03 -53.41 50.83
CA TYR A 114 11.20 -52.19 51.60
C TYR A 114 12.26 -52.43 52.66
N LEU A 115 13.36 -51.69 52.60
CA LEU A 115 14.47 -51.75 53.53
C LEU A 115 14.55 -50.41 54.26
N VAL A 116 14.01 -50.37 55.48
CA VAL A 116 13.76 -49.12 56.21
C VAL A 116 14.56 -49.11 57.50
N ASN A 117 15.55 -48.23 57.58
CA ASN A 117 16.46 -48.11 58.72
C ASN A 117 16.83 -46.64 58.99
N PRO A 118 16.33 -46.00 60.06
CA PRO A 118 16.68 -44.61 60.40
C PRO A 118 18.18 -44.34 60.48
N SER A 119 19.00 -45.33 60.85
CA SER A 119 20.45 -45.20 60.97
C SER A 119 21.18 -45.15 59.61
N GLY A 120 20.49 -45.47 58.50
CA GLY A 120 21.04 -45.44 57.14
C GLY A 120 21.07 -46.80 56.43
N VAL A 121 21.27 -46.75 55.12
CA VAL A 121 21.36 -47.93 54.22
C VAL A 121 22.51 -47.74 53.23
N VAL A 122 23.47 -48.66 53.22
CA VAL A 122 24.66 -48.61 52.37
C VAL A 122 24.76 -49.87 51.53
N PHE A 123 24.87 -49.71 50.20
CA PHE A 123 25.16 -50.79 49.26
C PHE A 123 26.61 -50.64 48.78
N SER A 124 27.53 -51.47 49.29
CA SER A 124 28.96 -51.36 48.99
C SER A 124 29.29 -51.73 47.54
N ARG A 125 30.48 -51.34 47.07
CA ARG A 125 30.94 -51.43 45.66
C ARG A 125 30.70 -52.78 44.95
N ASP A 126 30.85 -53.90 45.67
CA ASP A 126 30.73 -55.25 45.10
C ASP A 126 29.33 -55.87 45.28
N SER A 127 28.41 -55.15 45.93
CA SER A 127 27.05 -55.63 46.17
C SER A 127 26.23 -55.74 44.88
N VAL A 128 25.34 -56.74 44.85
CA VAL A 128 24.40 -56.96 43.74
C VAL A 128 22.99 -57.10 44.28
N VAL A 129 22.14 -56.12 43.97
CA VAL A 129 20.72 -56.11 44.31
C VAL A 129 19.91 -56.35 43.04
N ASN A 130 19.07 -57.37 43.02
CA ASN A 130 18.16 -57.68 41.92
C ASN A 130 16.78 -58.06 42.46
N VAL A 131 15.83 -57.13 42.34
CA VAL A 131 14.52 -57.22 42.99
C VAL A 131 13.38 -56.83 42.04
N GLY A 132 12.13 -57.20 42.36
CA GLY A 132 10.96 -56.69 41.63
C GLY A 132 10.76 -55.19 41.83
N GLY A 133 11.09 -54.67 43.00
CA GLY A 133 11.24 -53.23 43.29
C GLY A 133 11.97 -53.02 44.62
N LEU A 134 12.65 -51.89 44.78
CA LEU A 134 13.41 -51.54 45.98
C LEU A 134 12.93 -50.22 46.56
N TYR A 135 12.63 -50.20 47.85
CA TYR A 135 12.38 -48.99 48.63
C TYR A 135 13.39 -48.97 49.78
N ALA A 136 14.54 -48.32 49.58
CA ALA A 136 15.57 -48.16 50.61
C ALA A 136 15.38 -46.78 51.27
N ALA A 137 14.96 -46.76 52.53
CA ALA A 137 14.64 -45.53 53.24
C ALA A 137 15.41 -45.41 54.57
N ALA A 138 16.11 -44.30 54.76
CA ALA A 138 16.84 -43.99 55.98
C ALA A 138 15.98 -43.23 57.01
N GLY A 139 14.80 -43.79 57.33
CA GLY A 139 13.82 -43.19 58.25
C GLY A 139 12.77 -44.22 58.66
N GLU A 140 11.52 -43.79 58.79
CA GLU A 140 10.42 -44.61 59.28
C GLU A 140 9.24 -44.67 58.28
N ILE A 141 8.54 -45.80 58.24
CA ILE A 141 7.22 -45.96 57.62
C ILE A 141 6.28 -46.63 58.61
N SER A 142 5.10 -46.04 58.83
CA SER A 142 4.12 -46.62 59.75
C SER A 142 3.53 -47.91 59.18
N ASP A 143 3.13 -48.85 60.04
CA ASP A 143 2.45 -50.08 59.60
C ASP A 143 1.23 -49.74 58.74
N ASN A 144 0.44 -48.78 59.20
CA ASN A 144 -0.78 -48.37 58.52
C ASN A 144 -0.50 -47.80 57.12
N ASP A 145 0.57 -47.03 56.96
CA ASP A 145 0.95 -46.49 55.66
C ASP A 145 1.43 -47.61 54.72
N PHE A 146 2.31 -48.49 55.19
CA PHE A 146 2.78 -49.64 54.41
C PHE A 146 1.63 -50.57 53.97
N ILE A 147 0.72 -50.91 54.90
CA ILE A 147 -0.41 -51.81 54.64
C ILE A 147 -1.38 -51.23 53.61
N ASN A 148 -1.63 -49.92 53.67
CA ASN A 148 -2.56 -49.25 52.77
C ASN A 148 -1.88 -48.80 51.46
N GLY A 149 -0.64 -49.21 51.21
CA GLY A 149 0.12 -48.83 50.02
C GLY A 149 0.42 -47.32 49.95
N ARG A 150 0.45 -46.63 51.10
CA ARG A 150 0.84 -45.22 51.18
C ARG A 150 2.32 -45.16 51.50
N ASP A 151 3.12 -44.73 50.53
CA ASP A 151 4.58 -44.65 50.68
C ASP A 151 4.96 -43.28 51.30
N ARG A 152 4.59 -43.11 52.58
CA ARG A 152 4.95 -41.94 53.41
C ARG A 152 6.09 -42.33 54.35
N PHE A 153 7.25 -41.73 54.13
CA PHE A 153 8.44 -41.89 54.96
C PHE A 153 8.66 -40.63 55.81
N THR A 154 8.89 -40.81 57.10
CA THR A 154 9.06 -39.72 58.09
C THR A 154 10.33 -39.93 58.91
N ASN A 155 10.77 -38.90 59.65
CA ASN A 155 11.95 -38.99 60.52
C ASN A 155 13.20 -39.44 59.75
N LEU A 156 13.35 -38.98 58.51
CA LEU A 156 14.49 -39.28 57.68
C LEU A 156 15.71 -38.57 58.27
N SER A 157 16.69 -39.34 58.74
CA SER A 157 17.82 -38.81 59.53
C SER A 157 19.16 -39.48 59.19
N GLY A 158 19.13 -40.61 58.48
CA GLY A 158 20.33 -41.29 57.99
C GLY A 158 20.52 -41.10 56.49
N SER A 159 21.65 -41.60 55.98
CA SER A 159 21.95 -41.57 54.54
C SER A 159 21.61 -42.88 53.83
N VAL A 160 21.22 -42.80 52.56
CA VAL A 160 21.13 -43.93 51.64
C VAL A 160 22.21 -43.80 50.58
N VAL A 161 23.17 -44.73 50.56
CA VAL A 161 24.35 -44.68 49.68
C VAL A 161 24.43 -45.94 48.83
N ASN A 162 24.48 -45.80 47.51
CA ASN A 162 24.76 -46.90 46.58
C ASN A 162 26.12 -46.75 45.91
N GLU A 163 27.04 -47.66 46.19
CA GLU A 163 28.28 -47.87 45.45
C GLU A 163 28.23 -49.14 44.56
N GLY A 164 27.26 -50.03 44.82
CA GLY A 164 27.10 -51.32 44.16
C GLY A 164 26.23 -51.28 42.89
N ARG A 165 25.61 -52.41 42.56
CA ARG A 165 24.71 -52.55 41.40
C ARG A 165 23.29 -52.90 41.86
N ILE A 166 22.35 -52.01 41.60
CA ILE A 166 20.92 -52.19 41.90
C ILE A 166 20.14 -52.30 40.60
N THR A 167 19.39 -53.39 40.44
CA THR A 167 18.46 -53.63 39.33
C THR A 167 17.07 -53.94 39.89
N GLY A 168 16.04 -53.27 39.38
CA GLY A 168 14.64 -53.55 39.72
C GLY A 168 13.66 -52.76 38.86
N SER A 169 12.35 -53.07 38.97
CA SER A 169 11.32 -52.32 38.23
C SER A 169 11.22 -50.90 38.75
N ASP A 170 10.92 -50.72 40.03
CA ASP A 170 10.93 -49.40 40.68
C ASP A 170 12.05 -49.37 41.75
N ILE A 171 12.84 -48.29 41.80
CA ILE A 171 13.95 -48.11 42.74
C ILE A 171 13.79 -46.75 43.42
N HIS A 172 13.52 -46.73 44.73
CA HIS A 172 13.40 -45.51 45.51
C HIS A 172 14.45 -45.50 46.62
N LEU A 173 15.33 -44.50 46.59
CA LEU A 173 16.33 -44.21 47.62
C LEU A 173 15.92 -42.93 48.34
N ILE A 174 15.70 -43.01 49.64
CA ILE A 174 15.05 -41.94 50.42
C ILE A 174 15.79 -41.74 51.74
N GLY A 175 16.22 -40.54 52.09
CA GLY A 175 16.98 -40.30 53.33
C GLY A 175 17.09 -38.83 53.69
N ASP A 176 17.87 -38.52 54.73
CA ASP A 176 18.39 -37.17 54.98
C ASP A 176 19.52 -36.83 53.99
N ARG A 177 20.16 -37.87 53.44
CA ARG A 177 21.04 -37.72 52.28
C ARG A 177 20.92 -38.94 51.39
N VAL A 178 20.96 -38.75 50.08
CA VAL A 178 20.93 -39.84 49.10
C VAL A 178 22.09 -39.70 48.12
N ALA A 179 22.91 -40.73 47.99
CA ALA A 179 24.06 -40.72 47.09
C ALA A 179 24.12 -41.98 46.21
N ASN A 180 24.34 -41.79 44.92
CA ASN A 180 24.65 -42.86 43.97
C ASN A 180 26.06 -42.65 43.38
N HIS A 181 26.94 -43.58 43.71
CA HIS A 181 28.28 -43.75 43.14
C HIS A 181 28.37 -45.02 42.27
N GLY A 182 27.38 -45.91 42.36
CA GLY A 182 27.30 -47.19 41.64
C GLY A 182 26.41 -47.17 40.40
N LEU A 183 25.71 -48.28 40.14
CA LEU A 183 24.73 -48.42 39.05
C LEU A 183 23.31 -48.59 39.61
N LEU A 184 22.39 -47.76 39.14
CA LEU A 184 20.94 -47.97 39.25
C LEU A 184 20.39 -48.33 37.86
N ARG A 185 19.65 -49.45 37.75
CA ARG A 185 19.08 -49.89 36.48
C ARG A 185 17.60 -50.29 36.61
N SER A 186 16.76 -49.71 35.77
CA SER A 186 15.37 -50.13 35.55
C SER A 186 15.10 -50.29 34.05
N ASP A 187 13.99 -50.96 33.70
CA ASP A 187 13.47 -51.13 32.34
C ASP A 187 12.00 -50.70 32.35
N GLY A 188 11.73 -49.44 31.97
CA GLY A 188 10.39 -48.84 31.93
C GLY A 188 9.78 -48.42 33.27
N GLY A 189 10.48 -48.58 34.40
CA GLY A 189 9.95 -48.22 35.73
C GLY A 189 10.44 -46.87 36.24
N ILE A 190 10.36 -46.65 37.56
CA ILE A 190 10.67 -45.34 38.18
C ILE A 190 11.90 -45.45 39.08
N ILE A 191 12.87 -44.57 38.89
CA ILE A 191 14.02 -44.41 39.79
C ILE A 191 13.91 -43.07 40.52
N THR A 192 13.89 -43.07 41.85
CA THR A 192 13.76 -41.85 42.65
C THR A 192 14.89 -41.77 43.67
N MET A 193 15.54 -40.61 43.77
CA MET A 193 16.52 -40.27 44.81
C MET A 193 16.04 -39.01 45.53
N VAL A 194 15.62 -39.13 46.79
CA VAL A 194 14.96 -38.03 47.51
C VAL A 194 15.59 -37.77 48.87
N ALA A 195 15.95 -36.52 49.13
CA ALA A 195 16.46 -36.06 50.42
C ALA A 195 15.53 -35.05 51.09
N GLY A 196 15.26 -35.21 52.39
CA GLY A 196 14.46 -34.29 53.22
C GLY A 196 14.00 -34.94 54.52
N ASP A 197 13.19 -34.24 55.35
CA ASP A 197 12.71 -34.77 56.64
C ASP A 197 11.55 -35.76 56.48
N THR A 198 10.57 -35.38 55.66
CA THR A 198 9.40 -36.20 55.34
C THR A 198 9.23 -36.29 53.83
N VAL A 199 9.09 -37.51 53.31
CA VAL A 199 8.92 -37.78 51.88
C VAL A 199 7.64 -38.57 51.65
N TYR A 200 6.80 -38.08 50.75
CA TYR A 200 5.61 -38.78 50.28
C TYR A 200 5.73 -39.09 48.80
N LEU A 201 5.66 -40.38 48.47
CA LEU A 201 5.63 -40.88 47.09
C LEU A 201 4.20 -41.21 46.70
N LYS A 202 3.71 -40.56 45.63
CA LYS A 202 2.38 -40.83 45.07
C LYS A 202 2.49 -41.18 43.59
N ARG A 203 2.03 -42.38 43.22
CA ARG A 203 1.95 -42.80 41.82
C ARG A 203 0.61 -42.41 41.20
N HIS A 204 0.64 -41.76 40.04
CA HIS A 204 -0.52 -41.46 39.20
C HIS A 204 -0.28 -42.02 37.79
N GLY A 205 -0.86 -43.19 37.51
CA GLY A 205 -0.59 -43.92 36.27
C GLY A 205 0.89 -44.30 36.14
N GLU A 206 1.55 -43.80 35.10
CA GLU A 206 2.96 -44.03 34.81
C GLU A 206 3.91 -42.99 35.45
N ARG A 207 3.39 -41.94 36.09
CA ARG A 207 4.21 -40.86 36.71
C ARG A 207 4.20 -40.92 38.24
N ILE A 208 5.29 -40.48 38.87
CA ILE A 208 5.38 -40.29 40.33
C ILE A 208 5.38 -38.79 40.69
N THR A 209 4.63 -38.43 41.71
CA THR A 209 4.74 -37.14 42.41
C THR A 209 5.48 -37.38 43.72
N VAL A 210 6.54 -36.62 43.94
CA VAL A 210 7.29 -36.59 45.20
C VAL A 210 6.90 -35.30 45.93
N VAL A 211 6.50 -35.42 47.20
CA VAL A 211 6.32 -34.26 48.08
C VAL A 211 7.36 -34.39 49.19
N VAL A 212 8.19 -33.36 49.34
CA VAL A 212 9.19 -33.26 50.41
C VAL A 212 8.76 -32.13 51.33
N ASP A 213 8.74 -32.40 52.64
CA ASP A 213 8.48 -31.41 53.70
C ASP A 213 9.73 -31.39 54.61
N GLY A 214 10.20 -30.20 54.94
CA GLY A 214 11.37 -29.97 55.80
C GLY A 214 11.05 -29.15 57.05
N SER A 215 9.80 -29.15 57.51
CA SER A 215 9.35 -28.40 58.69
C SER A 215 9.86 -28.95 60.05
N HIS A 216 11.18 -29.05 60.22
CA HIS A 216 11.86 -29.16 61.50
C HIS A 216 13.11 -28.27 61.50
N LEU A 217 13.02 -27.06 62.07
CA LEU A 217 13.63 -26.63 63.35
C LEU A 217 13.16 -25.20 63.68
N THR A 218 12.38 -25.07 64.75
CA THR A 218 12.22 -23.79 65.44
C THR A 218 13.49 -23.50 66.24
N GLY A 219 14.22 -22.45 65.88
CA GLY A 219 15.13 -21.77 66.80
C GLY A 219 16.60 -22.18 66.76
N GLN A 220 17.25 -22.03 65.61
CA GLN A 220 18.63 -21.54 65.53
C GLN A 220 18.84 -20.99 64.12
N GLU A 221 19.49 -19.84 64.04
CA GLU A 221 19.85 -19.11 62.83
C GLU A 221 20.32 -20.05 61.71
N TYR A 222 19.47 -20.30 60.72
CA TYR A 222 19.85 -20.96 59.47
C TYR A 222 20.71 -19.97 58.66
N PRO A 223 21.92 -20.33 58.19
CA PRO A 223 22.83 -19.35 57.59
C PRO A 223 22.42 -18.83 56.20
N HIS A 224 21.33 -19.30 55.58
CA HIS A 224 21.10 -19.04 54.14
C HIS A 224 19.71 -18.49 53.82
N GLY A 225 19.15 -17.69 54.73
CA GLY A 225 18.19 -16.67 54.33
C GLY A 225 18.91 -15.55 53.57
N GLY A 226 18.95 -15.64 52.23
CA GLY A 226 19.31 -14.53 51.35
C GLY A 226 20.79 -14.36 50.98
N SER A 227 21.62 -15.40 51.01
CA SER A 227 22.95 -15.34 50.38
C SER A 227 22.80 -15.59 48.87
N THR A 228 23.11 -14.56 48.07
CA THR A 228 23.01 -14.55 46.60
C THR A 228 24.05 -15.44 45.92
N THR A 229 25.10 -15.89 46.63
CA THR A 229 26.22 -16.67 46.07
C THR A 229 26.08 -18.18 46.37
N PRO A 230 26.04 -19.07 45.36
CA PRO A 230 25.94 -20.52 45.58
C PRO A 230 27.18 -21.11 46.26
N ASP A 231 27.02 -21.78 47.40
CA ASP A 231 28.11 -22.53 48.06
C ASP A 231 28.35 -23.89 47.38
N MET A 232 29.25 -23.90 46.41
CA MET A 232 29.67 -25.10 45.68
C MET A 232 30.47 -26.10 46.53
N LEU A 233 30.88 -25.74 47.75
CA LEU A 233 31.59 -26.62 48.67
C LEU A 233 30.66 -27.30 49.68
N ALA A 234 29.37 -26.92 49.70
CA ALA A 234 28.37 -27.56 50.53
C ALA A 234 28.20 -29.05 50.18
N THR A 235 27.80 -29.82 51.19
CA THR A 235 27.49 -31.23 51.02
C THR A 235 26.10 -31.39 50.38
N PRO A 236 25.96 -32.10 49.24
CA PRO A 236 24.68 -32.24 48.56
C PRO A 236 23.69 -33.11 49.33
N GLY A 237 22.40 -32.71 49.34
CA GLY A 237 21.30 -33.55 49.83
C GLY A 237 21.09 -34.78 48.94
N VAL A 238 21.07 -34.59 47.62
CA VAL A 238 21.05 -35.66 46.62
C VAL A 238 22.27 -35.57 45.71
N GLU A 239 23.02 -36.66 45.58
CA GLU A 239 24.24 -36.72 44.78
C GLU A 239 24.28 -37.91 43.82
N ASN A 240 24.51 -37.65 42.53
CA ASN A 240 24.81 -38.69 41.56
C ASN A 240 26.18 -38.44 40.91
N THR A 241 27.12 -39.34 41.20
CA THR A 241 28.42 -39.44 40.52
C THR A 241 28.53 -40.74 39.71
N GLY A 242 27.60 -41.69 39.94
CA GLY A 242 27.52 -42.98 39.29
C GLY A 242 26.70 -42.96 37.99
N VAL A 243 26.12 -44.12 37.66
CA VAL A 243 25.33 -44.33 36.43
C VAL A 243 23.90 -44.70 36.79
N ILE A 244 22.93 -44.00 36.20
CA ILE A 244 21.51 -44.35 36.20
C ILE A 244 21.11 -44.71 34.78
N ARG A 245 20.49 -45.88 34.59
CA ARG A 245 19.93 -46.32 33.30
C ARG A 245 18.49 -46.73 33.46
N ASN A 246 17.62 -46.08 32.70
CA ASN A 246 16.22 -46.43 32.59
C ASN A 246 15.84 -46.48 31.09
N ASN A 247 14.95 -47.37 30.69
CA ASN A 247 14.56 -47.52 29.28
C ASN A 247 13.09 -47.11 29.15
N GLY A 248 12.82 -45.89 28.70
CA GLY A 248 11.47 -45.32 28.59
C GLY A 248 10.78 -44.89 29.91
N GLY A 249 11.37 -45.16 31.08
CA GLY A 249 10.78 -44.83 32.37
C GLY A 249 11.10 -43.42 32.90
N GLN A 250 10.93 -43.20 34.21
CA GLN A 250 11.17 -41.90 34.86
C GLN A 250 12.37 -41.94 35.82
N VAL A 251 13.14 -40.85 35.91
CA VAL A 251 14.15 -40.62 36.95
C VAL A 251 13.85 -39.30 37.66
N VAL A 252 13.77 -39.32 39.00
CA VAL A 252 13.47 -38.13 39.80
C VAL A 252 14.52 -37.93 40.88
N PHE A 253 15.15 -36.75 40.90
CA PHE A 253 15.95 -36.25 42.01
C PHE A 253 15.13 -35.18 42.75
N GLY A 254 14.90 -35.38 44.05
CA GLY A 254 14.11 -34.46 44.87
C GLY A 254 14.86 -34.05 46.13
N ALA A 255 14.91 -32.77 46.45
CA ALA A 255 15.53 -32.29 47.68
C ALA A 255 14.63 -31.25 48.39
N GLY A 256 14.51 -31.38 49.71
CA GLY A 256 13.80 -30.44 50.58
C GLY A 256 14.54 -29.11 50.79
N ASP A 257 14.03 -28.29 51.69
CA ASP A 257 14.50 -26.91 51.96
C ASP A 257 15.72 -26.80 52.91
N MET A 258 16.22 -27.91 53.45
CA MET A 258 17.30 -27.92 54.44
C MET A 258 18.73 -27.83 53.86
N TYR A 259 18.89 -27.74 52.54
CA TYR A 259 20.21 -27.85 51.88
C TYR A 259 20.58 -26.58 51.10
N ALA A 260 21.82 -26.09 51.27
CA ALA A 260 22.40 -25.05 50.42
C ALA A 260 22.73 -25.56 49.00
N LEU A 261 23.24 -26.80 48.91
CA LEU A 261 23.38 -27.56 47.66
C LEU A 261 22.40 -28.73 47.72
N ALA A 262 21.31 -28.62 46.96
CA ALA A 262 20.20 -29.54 47.06
C ALA A 262 20.44 -30.80 46.24
N ILE A 263 20.84 -30.61 44.97
CA ILE A 263 21.07 -31.69 44.01
C ILE A 263 22.39 -31.45 43.29
N ARG A 264 23.24 -32.47 43.23
CA ARG A 264 24.46 -32.48 42.41
C ARG A 264 24.51 -33.71 41.51
N ASN A 265 24.52 -33.49 40.20
CA ASN A 265 24.80 -34.53 39.21
C ASN A 265 26.15 -34.25 38.51
N THR A 266 27.13 -35.12 38.76
CA THR A 266 28.41 -35.19 38.01
C THR A 266 28.55 -36.51 37.23
N GLY A 267 27.62 -37.45 37.46
CA GLY A 267 27.56 -38.75 36.81
C GLY A 267 26.76 -38.76 35.51
N HIS A 268 26.27 -39.95 35.13
CA HIS A 268 25.49 -40.17 33.91
C HIS A 268 24.06 -40.64 34.22
N VAL A 269 23.06 -39.96 33.68
CA VAL A 269 21.65 -40.35 33.72
C VAL A 269 21.18 -40.59 32.29
N GLY A 270 20.76 -41.82 31.96
CA GLY A 270 20.29 -42.19 30.62
C GLY A 270 18.89 -42.76 30.66
N VAL A 271 17.95 -42.15 29.93
CA VAL A 271 16.53 -42.52 29.87
C VAL A 271 16.01 -42.46 28.43
N SER A 272 16.08 -43.54 27.65
CA SER A 272 15.68 -43.51 26.23
C SER A 272 14.19 -43.12 26.07
N GLY A 273 13.90 -41.92 25.54
CA GLY A 273 12.52 -41.44 25.28
C GLY A 273 11.63 -41.22 26.51
N GLY A 274 12.20 -41.21 27.73
CA GLY A 274 11.46 -41.05 28.98
C GLY A 274 11.71 -39.69 29.65
N GLU A 275 11.57 -39.62 30.98
CA GLU A 275 11.61 -38.34 31.71
C GLU A 275 12.70 -38.32 32.80
N VAL A 276 13.39 -37.19 32.93
CA VAL A 276 14.29 -36.88 34.06
C VAL A 276 13.87 -35.57 34.71
N THR A 277 13.59 -35.59 36.02
CA THR A 277 13.26 -34.41 36.81
C THR A 277 14.29 -34.21 37.92
N MET A 278 14.83 -33.00 38.05
CA MET A 278 15.64 -32.54 39.18
C MET A 278 14.92 -31.35 39.81
N ALA A 279 14.35 -31.53 40.99
CA ALA A 279 13.55 -30.49 41.65
C ALA A 279 14.00 -30.29 43.10
N ALA A 280 14.27 -29.04 43.47
CA ALA A 280 14.61 -28.65 44.85
C ALA A 280 13.66 -27.57 45.37
N THR A 281 13.24 -27.68 46.64
CA THR A 281 12.42 -26.64 47.30
C THR A 281 13.25 -25.44 47.71
N ASP A 282 14.49 -25.65 48.18
CA ASP A 282 15.47 -24.61 48.44
C ASP A 282 16.87 -25.03 47.92
N GLY A 283 17.84 -24.12 47.88
CA GLY A 283 19.23 -24.39 47.53
C GLY A 283 19.54 -24.48 46.02
N LEU A 284 20.78 -24.89 45.70
CA LEU A 284 21.29 -25.01 44.33
C LEU A 284 21.00 -26.39 43.72
N VAL A 285 20.51 -26.40 42.48
CA VAL A 285 20.52 -27.59 41.61
C VAL A 285 21.71 -27.46 40.65
N HIS A 286 22.66 -28.39 40.72
CA HIS A 286 23.90 -28.36 39.96
C HIS A 286 24.06 -29.59 39.06
N ASN A 287 24.20 -29.36 37.75
CA ASN A 287 24.52 -30.40 36.78
C ASN A 287 25.84 -30.11 36.06
N ALA A 288 26.88 -30.89 36.37
CA ALA A 288 28.14 -30.94 35.63
C ALA A 288 28.32 -32.28 34.86
N GLY A 289 27.38 -33.21 35.05
CA GLY A 289 27.37 -34.53 34.41
C GLY A 289 26.60 -34.56 33.09
N THR A 290 26.18 -35.75 32.68
CA THR A 290 25.33 -35.96 31.48
C THR A 290 23.95 -36.46 31.87
N VAL A 291 22.92 -35.80 31.34
CA VAL A 291 21.53 -36.28 31.33
C VAL A 291 21.11 -36.45 29.88
N ASN A 292 20.75 -37.67 29.49
CA ASN A 292 20.37 -37.99 28.12
C ASN A 292 19.04 -38.73 28.08
N VAL A 293 18.03 -38.07 27.55
CA VAL A 293 16.69 -38.62 27.29
C VAL A 293 16.37 -38.80 25.81
N GLY A 294 17.36 -38.60 24.93
CA GLY A 294 17.19 -38.68 23.49
C GLY A 294 16.88 -40.10 22.97
N SER A 295 16.38 -40.15 21.74
CA SER A 295 15.99 -41.39 21.06
C SER A 295 16.61 -41.47 19.65
N ILE A 296 16.80 -42.68 19.13
CA ILE A 296 17.33 -42.90 17.77
C ILE A 296 16.19 -43.15 16.77
N ASP A 297 15.16 -43.89 17.17
CA ASP A 297 14.11 -44.40 16.28
C ASP A 297 12.70 -43.98 16.76
N GLY A 298 12.60 -42.83 17.41
CA GLY A 298 11.36 -42.24 17.91
C GLY A 298 11.61 -40.88 18.56
N ASP A 299 10.60 -40.36 19.24
CA ASP A 299 10.68 -39.01 19.81
C ASP A 299 11.64 -38.92 21.01
N GLY A 300 12.22 -37.74 21.20
CA GLY A 300 13.03 -37.43 22.37
C GLY A 300 12.20 -37.34 23.65
N GLY A 301 12.83 -37.63 24.79
CA GLY A 301 12.19 -37.51 26.10
C GLY A 301 12.22 -36.10 26.70
N THR A 302 11.86 -35.97 27.98
CA THR A 302 11.79 -34.68 28.69
C THR A 302 12.83 -34.58 29.81
N ILE A 303 13.48 -33.42 29.94
CA ILE A 303 14.33 -33.06 31.08
C ILE A 303 13.75 -31.82 31.76
N VAL A 304 13.57 -31.86 33.09
CA VAL A 304 13.18 -30.71 33.90
C VAL A 304 14.20 -30.50 35.02
N MET A 305 14.76 -29.30 35.13
CA MET A 305 15.70 -28.90 36.17
C MET A 305 15.21 -27.60 36.82
N GLN A 306 14.78 -27.69 38.09
CA GLN A 306 14.05 -26.63 38.79
C GLN A 306 14.53 -26.45 40.24
N GLY A 307 14.71 -25.20 40.66
CA GLY A 307 15.00 -24.83 42.05
C GLY A 307 15.10 -23.32 42.24
N PRO A 308 15.39 -22.80 43.45
CA PRO A 308 15.64 -21.38 43.61
C PRO A 308 16.81 -20.86 42.77
N SER A 309 17.88 -21.65 42.64
CA SER A 309 19.02 -21.37 41.77
C SER A 309 19.43 -22.64 41.01
N VAL A 310 19.83 -22.48 39.75
CA VAL A 310 20.27 -23.55 38.86
C VAL A 310 21.63 -23.21 38.25
N LEU A 311 22.56 -24.18 38.31
CA LEU A 311 23.86 -24.12 37.64
C LEU A 311 24.03 -25.33 36.73
N HIS A 312 24.22 -25.08 35.45
CA HIS A 312 24.54 -26.09 34.45
C HIS A 312 25.94 -25.83 33.88
N GLU A 313 26.74 -26.88 33.83
CA GLU A 313 28.09 -26.91 33.23
C GLU A 313 28.27 -28.12 32.30
N GLY A 314 27.34 -29.09 32.38
CA GLY A 314 27.45 -30.39 31.74
C GLY A 314 26.66 -30.49 30.44
N THR A 315 26.01 -31.64 30.23
CA THR A 315 25.19 -31.87 29.04
C THR A 315 23.78 -32.35 29.38
N LEU A 316 22.77 -31.67 28.81
CA LEU A 316 21.38 -32.11 28.74
C LEU A 316 21.06 -32.44 27.27
N ARG A 317 20.55 -33.64 27.00
CA ARG A 317 20.20 -34.10 25.64
C ARG A 317 18.82 -34.70 25.58
N ALA A 318 17.96 -34.12 24.74
CA ALA A 318 16.64 -34.62 24.40
C ALA A 318 16.47 -34.83 22.88
N GLY A 319 17.56 -34.83 22.10
CA GLY A 319 17.50 -34.96 20.64
C GLY A 319 16.90 -36.27 20.12
N SER A 320 16.45 -36.25 18.86
CA SER A 320 16.02 -37.42 18.09
C SER A 320 16.85 -37.57 16.81
N ARG A 321 16.89 -38.78 16.20
CA ARG A 321 17.41 -38.98 14.82
C ARG A 321 16.31 -39.31 13.81
N HIS A 322 15.16 -39.77 14.28
CA HIS A 322 13.99 -40.08 13.46
C HIS A 322 12.76 -39.79 14.32
N GLY A 323 11.98 -38.76 13.97
CA GLY A 323 10.87 -38.25 14.79
C GLY A 323 11.11 -36.81 15.25
N THR A 324 10.56 -36.42 16.39
CA THR A 324 10.72 -35.06 16.94
C THR A 324 11.64 -35.09 18.15
N ALA A 325 12.57 -34.15 18.27
CA ALA A 325 13.34 -34.00 19.49
C ALA A 325 12.45 -33.56 20.67
N GLY A 326 12.84 -33.93 21.89
CA GLY A 326 12.04 -33.71 23.10
C GLY A 326 12.24 -32.33 23.71
N SER A 327 11.81 -32.17 24.96
CA SER A 327 11.83 -30.88 25.67
C SER A 327 12.84 -30.83 26.80
N ILE A 328 13.48 -29.67 26.99
CA ILE A 328 14.39 -29.40 28.10
C ILE A 328 13.98 -28.10 28.79
N GLU A 329 13.63 -28.18 30.07
CA GLU A 329 13.31 -27.04 30.92
C GLU A 329 14.38 -26.87 32.00
N VAL A 330 14.98 -25.69 32.07
CA VAL A 330 15.95 -25.27 33.08
C VAL A 330 15.47 -23.95 33.68
N THR A 331 14.76 -24.02 34.80
CA THR A 331 14.11 -22.84 35.37
C THR A 331 14.45 -22.61 36.83
N SER A 332 14.51 -21.34 37.23
CA SER A 332 14.79 -20.94 38.59
C SER A 332 13.92 -19.80 39.09
N GLN A 333 13.82 -19.64 40.41
CA GLN A 333 13.23 -18.42 40.99
C GLN A 333 14.20 -17.25 40.88
N ASN A 334 15.46 -17.42 41.29
CA ASN A 334 16.40 -16.30 41.46
C ASN A 334 17.50 -16.27 40.39
N HIS A 335 18.12 -17.41 40.07
CA HIS A 335 19.29 -17.44 39.19
C HIS A 335 19.43 -18.71 38.36
N THR A 336 19.62 -18.56 37.04
CA THR A 336 19.99 -19.66 36.14
C THR A 336 21.30 -19.33 35.43
N TYR A 337 22.32 -20.19 35.61
CA TYR A 337 23.64 -20.01 35.02
C TYR A 337 24.02 -21.18 34.11
N LEU A 338 24.35 -20.86 32.86
CA LEU A 338 24.97 -21.78 31.91
C LEU A 338 26.44 -21.36 31.72
N THR A 339 27.37 -22.15 32.24
CA THR A 339 28.81 -21.83 32.16
C THR A 339 29.42 -22.19 30.80
N GLU A 340 30.68 -21.78 30.58
CA GLU A 340 31.48 -22.19 29.43
C GLU A 340 31.54 -23.72 29.34
N GLY A 341 31.02 -24.29 28.24
CA GLY A 341 30.94 -25.73 28.00
C GLY A 341 29.57 -26.37 28.25
N SER A 342 28.61 -25.60 28.78
CA SER A 342 27.21 -26.03 28.89
C SER A 342 26.62 -26.38 27.52
N LEU A 343 26.07 -27.59 27.41
CA LEU A 343 25.32 -28.01 26.23
C LEU A 343 23.89 -28.40 26.62
N ILE A 344 22.90 -27.75 26.03
CA ILE A 344 21.48 -28.10 26.08
C ILE A 344 21.04 -28.40 24.65
N ALA A 345 20.73 -29.65 24.35
CA ALA A 345 20.47 -30.08 22.97
C ALA A 345 19.18 -30.89 22.83
N ALA A 346 18.20 -30.26 22.20
CA ALA A 346 16.96 -30.83 21.71
C ALA A 346 16.91 -30.75 20.17
N GLY A 347 18.01 -31.05 19.49
CA GLY A 347 18.10 -31.02 18.02
C GLY A 347 17.98 -32.40 17.35
N GLY A 348 17.70 -32.40 16.04
CA GLY A 348 17.58 -33.59 15.17
C GLY A 348 18.92 -34.24 14.75
N GLY A 349 20.04 -33.58 15.06
CA GLY A 349 21.39 -34.10 14.85
C GLY A 349 21.68 -34.56 13.42
N ILE A 350 22.18 -35.79 13.25
CA ILE A 350 22.52 -36.34 11.91
C ILE A 350 21.32 -36.94 11.16
N GLY A 351 20.13 -36.89 11.72
CA GLY A 351 18.95 -37.63 11.27
C GLY A 351 18.01 -36.86 10.34
N HIS A 352 16.81 -37.39 10.15
CA HIS A 352 15.65 -36.68 9.60
C HIS A 352 14.65 -36.51 10.74
N ALA A 353 14.75 -35.39 11.43
CA ALA A 353 14.05 -35.16 12.68
C ALA A 353 13.86 -33.67 12.92
N ASP A 354 12.71 -33.31 13.47
CA ASP A 354 12.41 -31.93 13.84
C ASP A 354 13.10 -31.57 15.16
N GLY A 355 13.51 -30.31 15.29
CA GLY A 355 13.98 -29.73 16.54
C GLY A 355 12.87 -29.72 17.61
N GLY A 356 13.29 -29.75 18.87
CA GLY A 356 12.41 -29.77 20.03
C GLY A 356 12.34 -28.41 20.72
N GLU A 357 12.01 -28.42 22.00
CA GLU A 357 11.81 -27.20 22.78
C GLU A 357 12.83 -27.07 23.90
N VAL A 358 13.36 -25.86 24.09
CA VAL A 358 14.24 -25.53 25.21
C VAL A 358 13.76 -24.26 25.91
N LEU A 359 13.50 -24.34 27.22
CA LEU A 359 13.21 -23.20 28.08
C LEU A 359 14.33 -23.04 29.12
N VAL A 360 14.99 -21.89 29.12
CA VAL A 360 15.98 -21.49 30.13
C VAL A 360 15.51 -20.18 30.76
N HIS A 361 15.08 -20.20 32.02
CA HIS A 361 14.42 -19.04 32.63
C HIS A 361 14.77 -18.79 34.10
N SER A 362 14.83 -17.52 34.51
CA SER A 362 14.81 -17.12 35.92
C SER A 362 13.70 -16.11 36.20
N TYR A 363 12.69 -16.48 36.98
CA TYR A 363 11.46 -15.70 37.14
C TYR A 363 11.65 -14.34 37.84
N ASP A 364 12.44 -14.28 38.92
CA ASP A 364 12.65 -13.08 39.72
C ASP A 364 14.09 -12.56 39.64
N GLY A 365 14.90 -13.05 38.70
CA GLY A 365 16.32 -12.67 38.67
C GLY A 365 17.07 -12.96 37.37
N LEU A 366 18.37 -13.27 37.50
CA LEU A 366 19.29 -13.27 36.35
C LEU A 366 19.37 -14.65 35.68
N THR A 367 19.15 -14.67 34.37
CA THR A 367 19.63 -15.75 33.50
C THR A 367 20.91 -15.32 32.82
N ALA A 368 21.98 -16.09 32.99
CA ALA A 368 23.27 -15.80 32.37
C ALA A 368 23.77 -16.99 31.55
N MET A 369 23.91 -16.78 30.26
CA MET A 369 24.48 -17.73 29.32
C MET A 369 25.87 -17.25 28.91
N ALA A 370 26.90 -17.91 29.46
CA ALA A 370 28.29 -17.54 29.24
C ALA A 370 28.74 -17.80 27.79
N ARG A 371 29.85 -17.16 27.40
CA ARG A 371 30.51 -17.45 26.13
C ARG A 371 30.88 -18.93 26.05
N GLY A 372 30.51 -19.58 24.94
CA GLY A 372 30.77 -21.01 24.73
C GLY A 372 29.72 -21.95 25.34
N ALA A 373 28.72 -21.44 26.06
CA ALA A 373 27.48 -22.19 26.30
C ALA A 373 26.68 -22.32 25.00
N MET A 374 25.93 -23.40 24.85
CA MET A 374 25.18 -23.72 23.62
C MET A 374 23.80 -24.30 23.92
N VAL A 375 22.79 -23.71 23.27
CA VAL A 375 21.43 -24.24 23.13
C VAL A 375 21.24 -24.67 21.69
N ASP A 376 20.80 -25.91 21.47
CA ASP A 376 20.62 -26.50 20.14
C ASP A 376 19.21 -27.07 19.98
N VAL A 377 18.44 -26.45 19.10
CA VAL A 377 17.11 -26.88 18.66
C VAL A 377 17.09 -27.05 17.14
N SER A 378 18.25 -27.32 16.51
CA SER A 378 18.36 -27.46 15.07
C SER A 378 17.58 -28.67 14.53
N GLY A 379 17.07 -28.54 13.30
CA GLY A 379 16.53 -29.65 12.53
C GLY A 379 17.62 -30.64 12.13
N GLY A 380 17.22 -31.86 11.76
CA GLY A 380 18.13 -32.93 11.37
C GLY A 380 18.93 -32.60 10.10
N SER A 381 20.20 -33.01 10.05
CA SER A 381 21.09 -32.72 8.90
C SER A 381 20.61 -33.30 7.56
N THR A 382 19.69 -34.27 7.59
CA THR A 382 19.07 -34.84 6.39
C THR A 382 17.65 -34.30 6.11
N GLY A 383 17.06 -33.53 7.03
CA GLY A 383 15.77 -32.84 6.94
C GLY A 383 15.04 -32.79 8.29
N GLY A 384 13.94 -32.04 8.33
CA GLY A 384 13.19 -31.70 9.55
C GLY A 384 13.34 -30.21 9.91
N ASP A 385 12.31 -29.65 10.50
CA ASP A 385 12.24 -28.23 10.85
C ASP A 385 13.07 -27.93 12.12
N GLY A 386 13.50 -26.69 12.27
CA GLY A 386 14.08 -26.22 13.52
C GLY A 386 13.02 -26.08 14.61
N GLY A 387 13.45 -26.22 15.87
CA GLY A 387 12.60 -26.11 17.05
C GLY A 387 12.58 -24.70 17.65
N PHE A 388 12.13 -24.62 18.89
CA PHE A 388 11.97 -23.36 19.62
C PHE A 388 12.87 -23.32 20.86
N ALA A 389 13.55 -22.19 21.06
CA ALA A 389 14.32 -21.92 22.27
C ALA A 389 13.89 -20.60 22.90
N GLU A 390 13.74 -20.59 24.23
CA GLU A 390 13.58 -19.38 25.03
C GLU A 390 14.72 -19.31 26.05
N VAL A 391 15.44 -18.19 26.06
CA VAL A 391 16.55 -17.94 27.01
C VAL A 391 16.35 -16.57 27.65
N SER A 392 15.75 -16.59 28.83
CA SER A 392 15.01 -15.44 29.34
C SER A 392 15.11 -15.29 30.85
N GLY A 393 14.63 -14.17 31.39
CA GLY A 393 14.56 -13.93 32.83
C GLY A 393 14.34 -12.46 33.14
N ASP A 394 14.12 -12.13 34.41
CA ASP A 394 13.95 -10.74 34.84
C ASP A 394 15.08 -9.82 34.36
N ARG A 395 16.30 -10.35 34.40
CA ARG A 395 17.50 -9.80 33.75
C ARG A 395 18.17 -10.91 32.93
N LEU A 396 18.76 -10.55 31.80
CA LEU A 396 19.42 -11.50 30.90
C LEU A 396 20.86 -11.06 30.57
N LEU A 397 21.80 -12.00 30.60
CA LEU A 397 23.12 -11.89 29.98
C LEU A 397 23.25 -12.99 28.93
N PHE A 398 23.21 -12.62 27.65
CA PHE A 398 23.26 -13.56 26.53
C PHE A 398 24.57 -13.43 25.74
N ASN A 399 25.54 -14.31 26.04
CA ASN A 399 26.85 -14.37 25.39
C ASN A 399 27.16 -15.71 24.69
N GLY A 400 26.22 -16.67 24.76
CA GLY A 400 26.37 -18.02 24.20
C GLY A 400 25.87 -18.14 22.76
N TYR A 401 25.68 -19.40 22.32
CA TYR A 401 25.18 -19.71 20.98
C TYR A 401 23.81 -20.40 21.03
N ALA A 402 22.89 -19.95 20.18
CA ALA A 402 21.66 -20.66 19.85
C ALA A 402 21.77 -21.24 18.42
N LEU A 403 21.67 -22.57 18.28
CA LEU A 403 21.60 -23.23 16.98
C LEU A 403 20.15 -23.54 16.62
N LEU A 404 19.65 -22.82 15.62
CA LEU A 404 18.27 -22.89 15.14
C LEU A 404 18.19 -23.42 13.69
N LYS A 405 19.32 -23.86 13.13
CA LYS A 405 19.44 -24.16 11.71
C LYS A 405 18.55 -25.32 11.28
N ALA A 406 18.02 -25.22 10.07
CA ALA A 406 17.39 -26.31 9.36
C ALA A 406 18.04 -26.51 7.98
N ARG A 407 17.82 -27.67 7.38
CA ARG A 407 18.28 -27.94 6.01
C ARG A 407 17.46 -27.08 5.03
N THR A 408 18.08 -26.60 3.95
CA THR A 408 17.35 -25.90 2.88
C THR A 408 16.09 -26.66 2.44
N GLY A 409 14.94 -25.97 2.45
CA GLY A 409 13.62 -26.54 2.17
C GLY A 409 12.80 -26.91 3.41
N PHE A 410 13.32 -26.65 4.61
CA PHE A 410 12.66 -26.78 5.91
C PHE A 410 12.73 -25.44 6.65
N ASP A 411 11.81 -25.24 7.58
CA ASP A 411 11.73 -24.00 8.34
C ASP A 411 12.81 -23.97 9.42
N VAL A 412 13.49 -22.84 9.54
CA VAL A 412 14.46 -22.61 10.61
C VAL A 412 13.75 -22.41 11.95
N GLY A 413 14.45 -22.70 13.04
CA GLY A 413 13.94 -22.54 14.40
C GLY A 413 13.90 -21.07 14.84
N ALA A 414 13.27 -20.84 15.99
CA ALA A 414 13.08 -19.52 16.58
C ALA A 414 13.72 -19.41 17.98
N LEU A 415 14.23 -18.22 18.29
CA LEU A 415 14.74 -17.84 19.61
C LEU A 415 13.92 -16.69 20.18
N LEU A 416 13.38 -16.87 21.38
CA LEU A 416 12.74 -15.82 22.19
C LEU A 416 13.68 -15.38 23.32
N LEU A 417 13.86 -14.06 23.45
CA LEU A 417 14.54 -13.41 24.57
C LEU A 417 13.60 -12.33 25.13
N ASP A 418 13.04 -12.53 26.32
CA ASP A 418 11.96 -11.68 26.87
C ASP A 418 12.22 -10.97 28.23
N PRO A 419 13.41 -10.39 28.48
CA PRO A 419 13.70 -9.79 29.76
C PRO A 419 13.04 -8.43 29.98
N ARG A 420 13.28 -7.80 31.15
CA ARG A 420 12.73 -6.45 31.44
C ARG A 420 13.11 -5.39 30.41
N ASP A 421 14.39 -5.30 30.08
CA ASP A 421 14.94 -4.40 29.06
C ASP A 421 15.97 -5.17 28.25
N ILE A 422 16.20 -4.78 27.00
CA ILE A 422 17.24 -5.37 26.14
C ILE A 422 18.19 -4.26 25.69
N THR A 423 19.48 -4.47 25.90
CA THR A 423 20.55 -3.62 25.36
C THR A 423 21.48 -4.48 24.50
N ILE A 424 21.51 -4.20 23.20
CA ILE A 424 22.43 -4.82 22.23
C ILE A 424 23.67 -3.94 22.14
N ASN A 425 24.83 -4.46 22.50
CA ASN A 425 26.08 -3.69 22.51
C ASN A 425 27.31 -4.54 22.17
N ASP A 426 28.37 -3.89 21.71
CA ASP A 426 29.70 -4.47 21.54
C ASP A 426 30.33 -4.52 22.93
N ILE A 427 30.22 -5.67 23.61
CA ILE A 427 30.95 -5.84 24.86
C ILE A 427 32.44 -5.79 24.52
N GLY A 428 33.07 -4.66 24.82
CA GLY A 428 34.52 -4.45 24.75
C GLY A 428 35.22 -5.27 25.82
N GLY A 429 35.33 -6.58 25.62
CA GLY A 429 36.00 -7.48 26.54
C GLY A 429 35.19 -7.74 27.81
N ASP A 430 34.77 -9.00 27.96
CA ASP A 430 34.82 -9.75 29.21
C ASP A 430 35.43 -8.94 30.37
N ASP A 431 34.59 -8.32 31.19
CA ASP A 431 34.98 -7.82 32.52
C ASP A 431 35.14 -9.01 33.46
N ALA A 432 35.95 -9.98 33.05
CA ALA A 432 36.52 -11.02 33.88
C ALA A 432 35.53 -11.75 34.80
N PHE A 433 34.24 -11.89 34.43
CA PHE A 433 33.22 -12.63 35.19
C PHE A 433 33.61 -14.10 35.49
N LEU A 434 34.67 -14.62 34.85
CA LEU A 434 35.12 -16.00 34.98
C LEU A 434 36.62 -16.16 35.35
N ALA A 435 37.34 -15.07 35.66
CA ALA A 435 38.79 -15.19 35.94
C ALA A 435 39.12 -15.62 37.38
N ASP A 436 38.23 -15.41 38.35
CA ASP A 436 38.46 -15.71 39.77
C ASP A 436 37.62 -16.86 40.35
N GLY A 437 36.69 -17.40 39.55
CA GLY A 437 35.81 -18.50 39.97
C GLY A 437 34.76 -18.10 41.00
N MET A 438 34.46 -16.80 41.17
CA MET A 438 33.33 -16.32 41.96
C MET A 438 32.33 -15.56 41.09
N ILE A 439 31.06 -15.90 41.24
CA ILE A 439 29.95 -15.12 40.69
C ILE A 439 29.66 -14.01 41.70
N ASP A 440 30.06 -12.76 41.43
CA ASP A 440 29.61 -11.61 42.24
C ASP A 440 28.30 -11.04 41.67
N PHE A 441 27.22 -11.22 42.41
CA PHE A 441 25.86 -10.76 42.07
C PHE A 441 25.66 -9.26 42.29
N THR A 442 26.70 -8.54 42.74
CA THR A 442 26.64 -7.14 43.19
C THR A 442 27.67 -6.21 42.56
N GLU A 443 28.58 -6.70 41.71
CA GLU A 443 29.49 -5.84 40.96
C GLU A 443 28.80 -5.20 39.75
N GLY A 444 28.58 -3.88 39.85
CA GLY A 444 28.12 -3.03 38.75
C GLY A 444 26.62 -2.78 38.78
N GLY A 445 26.22 -1.51 38.84
CA GLY A 445 24.82 -1.06 38.78
C GLY A 445 24.15 -1.26 37.41
N MET A 446 24.24 -2.45 36.85
CA MET A 446 23.57 -2.83 35.61
C MET A 446 22.08 -3.04 35.88
N MET A 447 21.30 -2.02 35.52
CA MET A 447 19.84 -2.04 35.50
C MET A 447 19.29 -2.86 34.30
N ASP A 448 20.17 -3.35 33.40
CA ASP A 448 19.78 -3.75 32.05
C ASP A 448 20.16 -5.20 31.73
N SER A 449 19.41 -5.80 30.79
CA SER A 449 19.81 -7.07 30.15
C SER A 449 20.67 -6.80 28.94
N PHE A 450 21.76 -7.55 28.82
CA PHE A 450 22.77 -7.36 27.79
C PHE A 450 22.81 -8.53 26.83
N ILE A 451 22.81 -8.20 25.54
CA ILE A 451 22.98 -9.16 24.44
C ILE A 451 24.17 -8.68 23.61
N ALA A 452 25.15 -9.55 23.40
CA ALA A 452 26.27 -9.22 22.52
C ALA A 452 25.83 -9.28 21.05
N ALA A 453 26.08 -8.22 20.27
CA ALA A 453 25.70 -8.20 18.85
C ALA A 453 26.22 -9.44 18.10
N ALA A 454 27.50 -9.78 18.26
CA ALA A 454 28.13 -10.96 17.64
C ALA A 454 27.41 -12.30 17.93
N THR A 455 26.61 -12.41 19.00
CA THR A 455 25.80 -13.60 19.26
C THR A 455 24.55 -13.64 18.39
N LEU A 456 23.86 -12.51 18.22
CA LEU A 456 22.71 -12.37 17.32
C LEU A 456 23.14 -12.54 15.85
N GLU A 457 24.27 -11.93 15.47
CA GLU A 457 24.82 -12.04 14.10
C GLU A 457 25.20 -13.48 13.72
N ALA A 458 25.50 -14.34 14.70
CA ALA A 458 25.86 -15.73 14.47
C ALA A 458 24.65 -16.67 14.31
N ILE A 459 23.45 -16.19 14.64
CA ILE A 459 22.21 -16.96 14.52
C ILE A 459 21.84 -17.11 13.05
N VAL A 460 21.25 -18.26 12.74
CA VAL A 460 20.56 -18.51 11.47
C VAL A 460 19.19 -19.10 11.83
N GLY A 461 18.17 -18.26 11.84
CA GLY A 461 16.85 -18.55 12.38
C GLY A 461 16.01 -17.29 12.55
N VAL A 462 14.83 -17.44 13.18
CA VAL A 462 13.98 -16.30 13.57
C VAL A 462 14.41 -15.80 14.95
N ILE A 463 14.55 -14.49 15.10
CA ILE A 463 14.94 -13.85 16.36
C ILE A 463 13.78 -12.99 16.86
N HIS A 464 13.26 -13.29 18.05
CA HIS A 464 12.23 -12.48 18.72
C HIS A 464 12.80 -11.91 20.02
N LEU A 465 12.95 -10.59 20.04
CA LEU A 465 13.39 -9.80 21.18
C LEU A 465 12.17 -9.14 21.80
N GLN A 466 11.74 -9.55 22.99
CA GLN A 466 10.48 -9.11 23.61
C GLN A 466 10.74 -8.44 24.98
N ALA A 467 11.04 -7.15 25.01
CA ALA A 467 11.30 -6.44 26.27
C ALA A 467 9.99 -6.03 27.00
N GLN A 468 9.93 -6.23 28.32
CA GLN A 468 8.82 -5.72 29.14
C GLN A 468 8.81 -4.20 29.27
N ARG A 469 9.89 -3.53 28.88
CA ARG A 469 10.05 -2.07 28.82
C ARG A 469 10.68 -1.67 27.49
N THR A 470 12.00 -1.52 27.42
CA THR A 470 12.68 -0.87 26.29
C THR A 470 13.73 -1.76 25.63
N ILE A 471 13.90 -1.62 24.31
CA ILE A 471 15.02 -2.18 23.55
C ILE A 471 15.96 -1.08 23.07
N PHE A 472 17.27 -1.25 23.26
CA PHE A 472 18.34 -0.38 22.79
C PHE A 472 19.28 -1.15 21.86
N VAL A 473 19.55 -0.60 20.66
CA VAL A 473 20.59 -1.05 19.73
C VAL A 473 21.72 -0.04 19.75
N ASP A 474 22.74 -0.28 20.56
CA ASP A 474 23.84 0.65 20.85
C ASP A 474 25.13 0.37 20.08
N THR A 475 25.17 -0.72 19.33
CA THR A 475 26.28 -1.10 18.45
C THR A 475 25.81 -1.50 17.06
N ASP A 476 26.70 -1.47 16.08
CA ASP A 476 26.44 -1.93 14.72
C ASP A 476 25.93 -3.38 14.77
N LEU A 477 24.82 -3.66 14.09
CA LEU A 477 24.17 -4.97 14.11
C LEU A 477 23.93 -5.47 12.68
N ASN A 478 24.53 -6.60 12.30
CA ASN A 478 24.25 -7.26 11.02
C ASN A 478 23.54 -8.61 11.19
N LEU A 479 22.25 -8.66 10.86
CA LEU A 479 21.40 -9.82 11.10
C LEU A 479 21.49 -10.92 10.02
N ASN A 480 22.40 -10.80 9.04
CA ASN A 480 22.84 -11.89 8.14
C ASN A 480 21.72 -12.72 7.46
N GLY A 481 20.63 -12.07 7.08
CA GLY A 481 19.46 -12.64 6.39
C GLY A 481 18.41 -13.25 7.31
N ASN A 482 18.44 -12.98 8.62
CA ASN A 482 17.44 -13.45 9.57
C ASN A 482 16.17 -12.57 9.56
N ASP A 483 15.03 -13.20 9.85
CA ASP A 483 13.79 -12.50 10.20
C ASP A 483 13.84 -12.11 11.68
N VAL A 484 13.53 -10.85 11.98
CA VAL A 484 13.68 -10.31 13.34
C VAL A 484 12.47 -9.51 13.78
N ILE A 485 12.03 -9.79 15.02
CA ILE A 485 10.96 -9.08 15.71
C ILE A 485 11.55 -8.39 16.93
N PHE A 486 11.43 -7.07 16.99
CA PHE A 486 11.68 -6.26 18.18
C PHE A 486 10.32 -5.85 18.74
N GLU A 487 9.99 -6.33 19.93
CA GLU A 487 8.75 -6.04 20.62
C GLU A 487 9.06 -5.46 22.00
N ALA A 488 8.52 -4.29 22.30
CA ALA A 488 8.76 -3.56 23.54
C ALA A 488 7.44 -2.97 24.04
N ASN A 489 7.13 -3.17 25.32
CA ASN A 489 5.94 -2.51 25.92
C ASN A 489 6.09 -0.98 25.97
N ASP A 490 7.31 -0.45 26.04
CA ASP A 490 7.59 0.98 25.97
C ASP A 490 8.21 1.32 24.61
N SER A 491 9.54 1.39 24.50
CA SER A 491 10.20 2.01 23.34
C SER A 491 11.31 1.13 22.72
N ILE A 492 11.64 1.42 21.46
CA ILE A 492 12.74 0.81 20.70
C ILE A 492 13.64 1.93 20.19
N PHE A 493 14.94 1.85 20.49
CA PHE A 493 15.94 2.85 20.12
C PHE A 493 17.05 2.25 19.27
N PHE A 494 17.24 2.75 18.05
CA PHE A 494 18.38 2.45 17.20
C PHE A 494 19.42 3.56 17.34
N ASN A 495 20.37 3.38 18.26
CA ASN A 495 21.48 4.31 18.50
C ASN A 495 22.69 4.03 17.59
N ALA A 496 22.75 2.85 16.98
CA ALA A 496 23.77 2.44 16.02
C ALA A 496 23.14 1.78 14.77
N PRO A 497 23.86 1.74 13.63
CA PRO A 497 23.35 1.16 12.40
C PRO A 497 22.93 -0.30 12.51
N MET A 498 21.85 -0.66 11.81
CA MET A 498 21.42 -2.05 11.64
C MET A 498 21.37 -2.41 10.15
N THR A 499 21.86 -3.61 9.80
CA THR A 499 21.88 -4.11 8.43
C THR A 499 21.46 -5.57 8.30
N GLY A 500 21.05 -5.98 7.10
CA GLY A 500 21.03 -7.39 6.69
C GLY A 500 19.95 -8.25 7.34
N ALA A 501 18.85 -7.69 7.87
CA ALA A 501 17.68 -8.51 8.17
C ALA A 501 16.97 -8.89 6.85
N ASN A 502 16.33 -10.06 6.81
CA ASN A 502 15.40 -10.41 5.73
C ASN A 502 14.10 -9.61 5.96
N ASP A 503 13.23 -10.01 6.89
CA ASP A 503 12.11 -9.17 7.32
C ASP A 503 12.35 -8.56 8.73
N LEU A 504 11.83 -7.35 8.94
CA LEU A 504 11.92 -6.62 10.22
C LEU A 504 10.54 -6.20 10.72
N THR A 505 10.18 -6.65 11.92
CA THR A 505 9.01 -6.16 12.65
C THR A 505 9.44 -5.40 13.89
N LEU A 506 8.99 -4.16 14.03
CA LEU A 506 9.20 -3.31 15.21
C LEU A 506 7.84 -3.01 15.84
N ILE A 507 7.68 -3.33 17.12
CA ILE A 507 6.45 -3.10 17.89
C ILE A 507 6.84 -2.41 19.19
N ALA A 508 6.66 -1.10 19.25
CA ALA A 508 6.65 -0.33 20.49
C ALA A 508 5.21 -0.19 21.01
N ASP A 509 5.03 0.17 22.29
CA ASP A 509 3.71 0.20 22.94
C ASP A 509 2.96 -1.15 22.86
N ALA A 510 3.68 -2.27 22.98
CA ALA A 510 3.09 -3.61 22.84
C ALA A 510 2.00 -3.92 23.91
N ASP A 511 2.03 -3.22 25.06
CA ASP A 511 1.02 -3.33 26.11
C ASP A 511 -0.18 -2.37 25.91
N ALA A 512 -0.16 -1.58 24.83
CA ALA A 512 -1.15 -0.56 24.49
C ALA A 512 -1.41 0.43 25.65
N SER A 513 -0.35 0.80 26.37
CA SER A 513 -0.37 1.86 27.38
C SER A 513 -0.59 3.25 26.79
N GLY A 514 -0.33 3.42 25.49
CA GLY A 514 -0.31 4.69 24.77
C GLY A 514 1.06 5.36 24.81
N GLU A 515 2.05 4.76 25.47
CA GLU A 515 3.43 5.22 25.52
C GLU A 515 4.34 4.22 24.79
N GLY A 516 4.84 4.61 23.62
CA GLY A 516 5.88 3.81 22.98
C GLY A 516 6.41 4.40 21.68
N TRP A 517 7.73 4.55 21.64
CA TRP A 517 8.43 5.18 20.52
C TRP A 517 9.30 4.17 19.80
N VAL A 518 9.28 4.19 18.48
CA VAL A 518 10.41 3.71 17.68
C VAL A 518 11.26 4.92 17.29
N ARG A 519 12.54 4.98 17.67
CA ARG A 519 13.42 6.09 17.26
C ARG A 519 14.69 5.61 16.57
N PHE A 520 14.96 6.21 15.42
CA PHE A 520 16.16 6.00 14.64
C PHE A 520 17.13 7.18 14.85
N PHE A 521 18.22 6.94 15.57
CA PHE A 521 19.37 7.84 15.66
C PHE A 521 20.50 7.44 14.69
N ALA A 522 20.39 6.26 14.08
CA ALA A 522 21.31 5.70 13.11
C ALA A 522 20.54 4.98 11.99
N PRO A 523 21.12 4.85 10.78
CA PRO A 523 20.42 4.27 9.64
C PRO A 523 20.15 2.77 9.81
N VAL A 524 18.99 2.33 9.30
CA VAL A 524 18.62 0.91 9.24
C VAL A 524 18.45 0.51 7.76
N ALA A 525 19.07 -0.59 7.35
CA ALA A 525 19.00 -1.10 5.99
C ALA A 525 18.74 -2.62 5.95
N ILE A 526 17.60 -3.05 5.43
CA ILE A 526 17.19 -4.46 5.39
C ILE A 526 16.92 -4.93 3.96
N ASP A 527 16.91 -6.25 3.74
CA ASP A 527 16.75 -6.84 2.41
C ASP A 527 15.27 -7.07 2.01
N GLY A 528 14.38 -7.29 2.97
CA GLY A 528 12.96 -7.61 2.76
C GLY A 528 12.01 -6.55 3.30
N ASN A 529 10.90 -6.98 3.90
CA ASN A 529 9.79 -6.11 4.32
C ASN A 529 10.01 -5.55 5.73
N ALA A 530 9.50 -4.34 5.97
CA ALA A 530 9.48 -3.69 7.27
C ALA A 530 8.05 -3.39 7.74
N MET A 531 7.70 -3.82 8.95
CA MET A 531 6.53 -3.35 9.68
C MET A 531 7.00 -2.56 10.90
N ILE A 532 6.70 -1.27 10.96
CA ILE A 532 7.11 -0.39 12.05
C ILE A 532 5.86 0.14 12.77
N GLY A 533 5.64 -0.35 13.98
CA GLY A 533 4.54 0.03 14.85
C GLY A 533 4.98 0.58 16.21
N GLY A 534 4.23 1.57 16.66
CA GLY A 534 4.37 2.29 17.92
C GLY A 534 3.41 3.48 17.92
N THR A 535 3.23 4.16 19.05
CA THR A 535 2.45 5.42 19.07
C THR A 535 3.10 6.46 18.16
N ASP A 536 4.44 6.55 18.24
CA ASP A 536 5.25 7.49 17.47
C ASP A 536 6.48 6.78 16.87
N VAL A 537 6.77 7.05 15.59
CA VAL A 537 8.00 6.66 14.90
C VAL A 537 8.81 7.92 14.62
N GLN A 538 10.11 7.93 14.91
CA GLN A 538 10.89 9.16 14.84
C GLN A 538 12.25 8.98 14.19
N PHE A 539 12.54 9.82 13.21
CA PHE A 539 13.84 9.92 12.55
C PHE A 539 14.65 11.10 13.12
N ARG A 540 15.87 10.83 13.60
CA ARG A 540 16.83 11.80 14.15
C ARG A 540 18.21 11.58 13.53
N ASP A 541 18.45 12.21 12.39
CA ASP A 541 19.69 12.12 11.59
C ASP A 541 19.93 10.75 10.93
N ALA A 542 18.85 10.01 10.64
CA ALA A 542 18.90 8.68 10.04
C ALA A 542 17.82 8.48 8.97
N GLY A 543 18.14 7.66 7.96
CA GLY A 543 17.18 7.14 6.99
C GLY A 543 16.86 5.66 7.22
N PHE A 544 15.89 5.14 6.47
CA PHE A 544 15.51 3.73 6.50
C PHE A 544 15.42 3.17 5.08
N THR A 545 16.14 2.09 4.82
CA THR A 545 16.15 1.41 3.52
C THR A 545 15.63 -0.02 3.69
N SER A 546 14.73 -0.45 2.83
CA SER A 546 14.28 -1.84 2.70
C SER A 546 14.35 -2.29 1.25
N GLY A 547 14.64 -3.58 1.00
CA GLY A 547 14.51 -4.17 -0.33
C GLY A 547 13.09 -4.62 -0.66
N GLY A 548 12.14 -4.55 0.29
CA GLY A 548 10.72 -4.79 0.09
C GLY A 548 9.84 -3.63 0.57
N THR A 549 8.61 -3.93 0.99
CA THR A 549 7.60 -2.94 1.42
C THR A 549 7.86 -2.42 2.84
N GLN A 550 7.42 -1.20 3.13
CA GLN A 550 7.46 -0.58 4.46
C GLN A 550 6.06 -0.11 4.88
N THR A 551 5.64 -0.50 6.07
CA THR A 551 4.39 -0.02 6.66
C THR A 551 4.66 0.65 8.00
N TYR A 552 4.33 1.93 8.11
CA TYR A 552 4.38 2.71 9.33
C TYR A 552 2.98 2.83 9.92
N THR A 553 2.71 2.19 11.06
CA THR A 553 1.38 2.21 11.68
C THR A 553 1.18 3.35 12.70
N GLY A 554 2.28 3.94 13.18
CA GLY A 554 2.29 5.07 14.11
C GLY A 554 2.48 6.42 13.43
N HIS A 555 2.33 7.51 14.21
CA HIS A 555 2.63 8.85 13.73
C HIS A 555 4.14 9.01 13.48
N VAL A 556 4.52 9.32 12.24
CA VAL A 556 5.92 9.51 11.85
C VAL A 556 6.39 10.96 12.03
N TRP A 557 7.47 11.14 12.80
CA TRP A 557 8.12 12.42 13.06
C TRP A 557 9.50 12.51 12.44
N ALA A 558 9.65 13.35 11.42
CA ALA A 558 10.95 13.73 10.90
C ALA A 558 11.56 14.86 11.75
N SER A 559 12.76 14.66 12.31
CA SER A 559 13.46 15.71 13.06
C SER A 559 14.54 16.41 12.23
N THR A 560 14.99 15.78 11.16
CA THR A 560 16.12 16.19 10.31
C THR A 560 15.81 15.79 8.87
N ASP A 561 16.68 16.16 7.92
CA ASP A 561 16.56 15.63 6.56
C ASP A 561 16.57 14.09 6.62
N THR A 562 15.54 13.48 6.03
CA THR A 562 15.23 12.05 6.16
C THR A 562 15.01 11.47 4.76
N VAL A 563 15.63 10.31 4.51
CA VAL A 563 15.44 9.53 3.28
C VAL A 563 14.88 8.17 3.68
N ILE A 564 13.79 7.77 3.03
CA ILE A 564 13.17 6.45 3.21
C ILE A 564 13.11 5.79 1.83
N GLU A 565 13.71 4.60 1.70
CA GLU A 565 13.84 3.87 0.42
C GLU A 565 13.23 2.47 0.53
N GLY A 566 12.27 2.12 -0.32
CA GLY A 566 11.64 0.79 -0.36
C GLY A 566 10.84 0.58 -1.65
N ASP A 567 10.32 -0.63 -1.88
CA ASP A 567 9.48 -0.89 -3.07
C ASP A 567 8.15 -0.13 -2.99
N ALA A 568 7.48 -0.25 -1.84
CA ALA A 568 6.28 0.51 -1.50
C ALA A 568 6.35 0.98 -0.04
N ILE A 569 5.87 2.19 0.25
CA ILE A 569 5.97 2.88 1.53
C ILE A 569 4.58 3.37 1.92
N THR A 570 4.01 2.78 2.97
CA THR A 570 2.68 3.15 3.47
C THR A 570 2.79 3.84 4.82
N PHE A 571 2.28 5.07 4.90
CA PHE A 571 2.03 5.77 6.15
C PHE A 571 0.56 5.63 6.51
N ALA A 572 0.26 4.76 7.49
CA ALA A 572 -1.12 4.55 7.95
C ALA A 572 -1.62 5.67 8.89
N SER A 573 -0.72 6.56 9.32
CA SER A 573 -1.01 7.74 10.14
C SER A 573 -0.19 8.94 9.65
N MET A 574 -0.23 10.04 10.40
CA MET A 574 0.39 11.32 10.03
C MET A 574 1.90 11.21 9.80
N LEU A 575 2.41 12.06 8.91
CA LEU A 575 3.84 12.33 8.72
C LEU A 575 4.10 13.82 8.95
N ASP A 576 4.80 14.17 10.03
CA ASP A 576 5.02 15.56 10.45
C ASP A 576 6.48 15.86 10.78
N ALA A 577 6.83 17.15 10.79
CA ALA A 577 8.06 17.60 11.39
C ALA A 577 7.94 17.57 12.92
N ARG A 578 8.98 17.11 13.62
CA ARG A 578 8.94 17.03 15.08
C ARG A 578 8.66 18.41 15.71
N PRO A 579 7.82 18.50 16.78
CA PRO A 579 7.63 19.73 17.52
C PRO A 579 8.96 20.25 18.07
N LEU A 580 9.15 21.58 18.05
CA LEU A 580 10.36 22.27 18.55
C LEU A 580 11.64 22.05 17.73
N THR A 581 11.58 21.44 16.55
CA THR A 581 12.73 21.39 15.63
C THR A 581 13.07 22.80 15.13
N LEU A 582 14.33 23.21 15.29
CA LEU A 582 14.82 24.55 14.91
C LEU A 582 14.84 24.76 13.39
N VAL A 583 15.19 23.72 12.64
CA VAL A 583 15.21 23.69 11.17
C VAL A 583 14.24 22.61 10.72
N LEU A 584 13.25 22.96 9.89
CA LEU A 584 12.29 21.98 9.39
C LEU A 584 12.99 20.94 8.48
N PRO A 585 12.56 19.67 8.55
CA PRO A 585 13.19 18.57 7.82
C PRO A 585 12.77 18.53 6.34
N ARG A 586 13.69 18.12 5.46
CA ARG A 586 13.36 17.67 4.11
C ARG A 586 13.13 16.15 4.12
N VAL A 587 12.02 15.70 3.56
CA VAL A 587 11.72 14.26 3.43
C VAL A 587 11.81 13.85 1.97
N THR A 588 12.58 12.80 1.70
CA THR A 588 12.65 12.14 0.39
C THR A 588 12.19 10.70 0.55
N LEU A 589 11.22 10.30 -0.27
CA LEU A 589 10.65 8.96 -0.31
C LEU A 589 10.95 8.32 -1.68
N ASP A 590 11.67 7.22 -1.67
CA ASP A 590 12.12 6.50 -2.85
C ASP A 590 11.44 5.14 -2.91
N GLY A 591 10.30 5.10 -3.60
CA GLY A 591 9.37 3.97 -3.67
C GLY A 591 7.98 4.48 -4.07
N ASP A 592 7.05 3.56 -4.33
CA ASP A 592 5.63 3.92 -4.42
C ASP A 592 5.12 4.29 -3.01
N VAL A 593 4.32 5.34 -2.86
CA VAL A 593 3.95 5.91 -1.56
C VAL A 593 2.43 5.98 -1.40
N THR A 594 1.93 5.53 -0.26
CA THR A 594 0.54 5.76 0.15
C THR A 594 0.49 6.56 1.45
N PHE A 595 -0.21 7.70 1.45
CA PHE A 595 -0.54 8.45 2.65
C PHE A 595 -2.01 8.26 3.01
N ALA A 596 -2.28 7.49 4.07
CA ALA A 596 -3.63 7.29 4.58
C ALA A 596 -4.14 8.45 5.45
N ASP A 597 -3.25 9.34 5.91
CA ASP A 597 -3.54 10.46 6.79
C ASP A 597 -2.69 11.70 6.39
N ALA A 598 -2.98 12.84 7.00
CA ALA A 598 -2.41 14.12 6.61
C ALA A 598 -0.88 14.21 6.83
N VAL A 599 -0.21 14.93 5.93
CA VAL A 599 1.22 15.22 5.99
C VAL A 599 1.43 16.68 6.39
N GLY A 600 2.23 16.94 7.42
CA GLY A 600 2.55 18.30 7.87
C GLY A 600 1.40 19.02 8.58
N SER A 601 0.38 18.30 9.04
CA SER A 601 -0.82 18.86 9.68
C SER A 601 -0.57 19.40 11.09
N VAL A 602 0.26 18.71 11.88
CA VAL A 602 0.66 19.18 13.22
C VAL A 602 1.79 20.18 13.09
N ARG A 603 2.79 19.87 12.25
CA ARG A 603 3.86 20.80 11.91
C ARG A 603 4.44 20.47 10.55
N GLN A 604 4.34 21.46 9.66
CA GLN A 604 4.80 21.39 8.28
C GLN A 604 6.23 20.85 8.13
N LEU A 605 6.43 20.04 7.10
CA LEU A 605 7.77 19.68 6.62
C LEU A 605 8.43 20.89 5.94
N ARG A 606 9.75 20.85 5.77
CA ARG A 606 10.41 21.84 4.91
C ARG A 606 10.09 21.58 3.45
N SER A 607 10.29 20.36 2.99
CA SER A 607 9.95 19.97 1.63
C SER A 607 9.64 18.47 1.58
N LEU A 608 8.81 18.08 0.62
CA LEU A 608 8.50 16.69 0.32
C LEU A 608 8.93 16.36 -1.11
N ARG A 609 9.66 15.26 -1.28
CA ARG A 609 10.05 14.71 -2.58
C ARG A 609 9.68 13.23 -2.62
N ILE A 610 8.95 12.81 -3.65
CA ILE A 610 8.54 11.42 -3.85
C ILE A 610 8.96 10.98 -5.25
N ASN A 611 9.74 9.90 -5.34
CA ASN A 611 10.31 9.42 -6.60
C ASN A 611 9.47 8.34 -7.30
N GLY A 612 8.54 7.67 -6.62
CA GLY A 612 7.60 6.70 -7.21
C GLY A 612 6.17 7.25 -7.36
N ASN A 613 5.22 6.36 -7.64
CA ASN A 613 3.80 6.70 -7.71
C ASN A 613 3.27 7.06 -6.31
N THR A 614 2.26 7.92 -6.22
CA THR A 614 1.74 8.43 -4.95
C THR A 614 0.22 8.30 -4.87
N GLU A 615 -0.28 7.67 -3.83
CA GLU A 615 -1.70 7.66 -3.45
C GLU A 615 -1.89 8.55 -2.21
N ILE A 616 -2.80 9.50 -2.27
CA ILE A 616 -3.05 10.45 -1.18
C ILE A 616 -4.52 10.39 -0.76
N ALA A 617 -4.78 9.73 0.37
CA ALA A 617 -6.10 9.64 1.00
C ALA A 617 -6.23 10.53 2.25
N GLY A 618 -5.12 11.11 2.72
CA GLY A 618 -5.05 11.91 3.97
C GLY A 618 -5.55 13.37 3.90
N GLY A 619 -6.02 13.83 2.75
CA GLY A 619 -6.67 15.12 2.52
C GLY A 619 -5.80 16.39 2.67
N LEU A 620 -4.61 16.34 3.26
CA LEU A 620 -3.70 17.49 3.38
C LEU A 620 -2.24 17.08 3.23
N VAL A 621 -1.48 17.85 2.44
CA VAL A 621 -0.02 17.86 2.47
C VAL A 621 0.48 19.29 2.62
N SER A 622 1.18 19.56 3.72
CA SER A 622 1.59 20.90 4.12
C SER A 622 3.10 21.01 4.33
N THR A 623 3.71 21.93 3.61
CA THR A 623 5.16 22.20 3.60
C THR A 623 5.45 23.69 3.69
N THR A 624 6.68 24.08 3.99
CA THR A 624 7.13 25.48 3.89
C THR A 624 7.76 25.77 2.53
N GLU A 625 8.66 24.91 2.04
CA GLU A 625 9.25 24.98 0.70
C GLU A 625 8.50 24.04 -0.27
N PHE A 626 9.22 23.31 -1.13
CA PHE A 626 8.63 22.64 -2.30
C PHE A 626 7.96 21.30 -1.97
N GLN A 627 7.02 20.93 -2.84
CA GLN A 627 6.46 19.58 -2.97
C GLN A 627 6.75 19.08 -4.38
N ARG A 628 7.30 17.87 -4.54
CA ARG A 628 7.63 17.29 -5.85
C ARG A 628 7.25 15.81 -5.91
N TYR A 629 6.37 15.50 -6.85
CA TYR A 629 5.90 14.15 -7.16
C TYR A 629 6.43 13.76 -8.53
N PHE A 630 7.25 12.70 -8.62
CA PHE A 630 7.88 12.29 -9.88
C PHE A 630 7.15 11.16 -10.63
N GLY A 631 6.42 10.30 -9.92
CA GLY A 631 5.48 9.34 -10.51
C GLY A 631 4.08 9.92 -10.63
N ASP A 632 3.13 9.05 -10.99
CA ASP A 632 1.71 9.39 -11.09
C ASP A 632 1.12 9.60 -9.69
N VAL A 633 0.13 10.49 -9.57
CA VAL A 633 -0.54 10.83 -8.32
C VAL A 633 -2.03 10.50 -8.40
N SER A 634 -2.50 9.67 -7.46
CA SER A 634 -3.93 9.38 -7.25
C SER A 634 -4.48 10.19 -6.08
N VAL A 635 -5.55 10.94 -6.34
CA VAL A 635 -6.27 11.78 -5.38
C VAL A 635 -7.50 11.02 -4.86
N ASP A 636 -7.34 10.35 -3.72
CA ASP A 636 -8.31 9.38 -3.19
C ASP A 636 -9.29 9.99 -2.16
N ALA A 637 -9.03 11.24 -1.76
CA ALA A 637 -9.93 12.10 -1.00
C ALA A 637 -9.69 13.57 -1.37
N ASP A 638 -10.61 14.47 -1.03
CA ASP A 638 -10.44 15.92 -1.24
C ASP A 638 -9.09 16.37 -0.66
N LEU A 639 -8.20 16.87 -1.52
CA LEU A 639 -6.79 17.07 -1.23
C LEU A 639 -6.40 18.54 -1.27
N GLN A 640 -5.84 19.02 -0.16
CA GLN A 640 -5.20 20.33 -0.08
C GLN A 640 -3.66 20.19 -0.08
N LEU A 641 -3.00 20.85 -1.04
CA LEU A 641 -1.55 20.97 -1.10
C LEU A 641 -1.11 22.40 -0.76
N LEU A 642 -0.45 22.56 0.39
CA LEU A 642 -0.04 23.85 0.93
C LEU A 642 1.49 24.03 0.97
N SER A 643 1.99 25.15 0.43
CA SER A 643 3.37 25.62 0.61
C SER A 643 3.40 27.07 1.11
N THR A 644 3.87 27.29 2.34
CA THR A 644 3.73 28.58 3.04
C THR A 644 4.86 29.58 2.82
N ASP A 645 6.07 29.15 2.46
CA ASP A 645 7.23 30.02 2.16
C ASP A 645 7.54 30.09 0.64
N GLY A 646 6.55 29.78 -0.20
CA GLY A 646 6.63 29.96 -1.66
C GLY A 646 7.44 28.91 -2.40
N GLY A 647 7.45 27.68 -1.91
CA GLY A 647 8.01 26.55 -2.65
C GLY A 647 7.10 26.11 -3.80
N GLN A 648 7.72 25.65 -4.89
CA GLN A 648 6.99 25.09 -6.02
C GLN A 648 6.24 23.81 -5.61
N ILE A 649 5.01 23.65 -6.10
CA ILE A 649 4.30 22.37 -6.12
C ILE A 649 4.36 21.83 -7.55
N ARG A 650 4.94 20.64 -7.74
CA ARG A 650 5.17 20.06 -9.07
C ARG A 650 4.76 18.60 -9.14
N PHE A 651 4.02 18.26 -10.19
CA PHE A 651 3.70 16.91 -10.63
C PHE A 651 4.43 16.64 -11.94
N ALA A 652 5.27 15.61 -11.94
CA ALA A 652 6.00 15.18 -13.14
C ALA A 652 5.24 14.11 -13.93
N GLY A 653 4.44 13.26 -13.26
CA GLY A 653 3.53 12.29 -13.86
C GLY A 653 2.08 12.78 -13.87
N ALA A 654 1.16 11.88 -14.25
CA ALA A 654 -0.25 12.17 -14.34
C ALA A 654 -0.88 12.40 -12.96
N VAL A 655 -1.97 13.18 -12.90
CA VAL A 655 -2.75 13.39 -11.67
C VAL A 655 -4.18 12.97 -11.94
N ASP A 656 -4.66 11.91 -11.29
CA ASP A 656 -5.99 11.32 -11.49
C ASP A 656 -6.73 11.15 -10.15
N GLY A 657 -8.06 11.05 -10.17
CA GLY A 657 -8.88 10.75 -8.98
C GLY A 657 -10.24 11.42 -9.06
N ALA A 658 -11.27 10.93 -8.38
CA ALA A 658 -12.64 11.49 -8.49
C ALA A 658 -12.94 12.61 -7.46
N ASN A 659 -11.91 13.16 -6.82
CA ASN A 659 -12.03 14.10 -5.70
C ASN A 659 -11.42 15.47 -6.03
N ASP A 660 -11.64 16.45 -5.16
CA ASP A 660 -11.17 17.82 -5.37
C ASP A 660 -9.66 17.95 -5.07
N LEU A 661 -8.96 18.73 -5.89
CA LEU A 661 -7.56 19.09 -5.70
C LEU A 661 -7.41 20.61 -5.54
N GLN A 662 -7.08 21.05 -4.33
CA GLN A 662 -6.79 22.45 -4.02
C GLN A 662 -5.29 22.67 -3.80
N LEU A 663 -4.71 23.66 -4.48
CA LEU A 663 -3.31 24.01 -4.41
C LEU A 663 -3.14 25.45 -3.93
N THR A 664 -2.32 25.66 -2.89
CA THR A 664 -2.04 27.00 -2.35
C THR A 664 -0.55 27.18 -2.11
N THR A 665 0.08 28.08 -2.86
CA THR A 665 1.50 28.41 -2.70
C THR A 665 1.82 29.81 -3.23
N ALA A 666 2.83 30.48 -2.68
CA ALA A 666 3.41 31.69 -3.29
C ALA A 666 4.40 31.38 -4.45
N GLY A 667 4.82 30.11 -4.59
CA GLY A 667 5.69 29.63 -5.67
C GLY A 667 4.89 29.17 -6.89
N ASP A 668 5.57 28.59 -7.89
CA ASP A 668 4.92 28.05 -9.09
C ASP A 668 4.15 26.75 -8.79
N VAL A 669 3.07 26.53 -9.53
CA VAL A 669 2.37 25.24 -9.64
C VAL A 669 2.64 24.69 -11.04
N ARG A 670 3.05 23.43 -11.14
CA ARG A 670 3.46 22.85 -12.43
C ARG A 670 2.95 21.42 -12.61
N PHE A 671 2.15 21.23 -13.64
CA PHE A 671 1.72 19.94 -14.17
C PHE A 671 2.50 19.67 -15.45
N ASP A 672 3.37 18.66 -15.44
CA ASP A 672 4.18 18.28 -16.59
C ASP A 672 3.52 17.22 -17.49
N ASP A 673 2.40 16.63 -17.05
CA ASP A 673 1.64 15.60 -17.76
C ASP A 673 0.12 15.89 -17.64
N ARG A 674 -0.73 14.99 -18.17
CA ARG A 674 -2.19 15.08 -18.12
C ARG A 674 -2.73 15.11 -16.69
N VAL A 675 -3.83 15.83 -16.51
CA VAL A 675 -4.60 15.91 -15.27
C VAL A 675 -6.02 15.41 -15.55
N GLY A 676 -6.51 14.44 -14.79
CA GLY A 676 -7.81 13.80 -14.97
C GLY A 676 -7.91 12.90 -16.20
N GLY A 677 -6.77 12.41 -16.72
CA GLY A 677 -6.72 11.65 -17.97
C GLY A 677 -7.42 10.29 -17.90
N SER A 678 -7.25 9.55 -16.81
CA SER A 678 -7.87 8.23 -16.60
C SER A 678 -9.13 8.34 -15.75
N THR A 679 -9.12 9.25 -14.78
CA THR A 679 -10.26 9.53 -13.89
C THR A 679 -10.32 11.03 -13.66
N PRO A 680 -11.32 11.73 -14.22
CA PRO A 680 -11.48 13.18 -14.07
C PRO A 680 -11.56 13.60 -12.60
N LEU A 681 -10.91 14.72 -12.27
CA LEU A 681 -10.94 15.31 -10.91
C LEU A 681 -12.33 15.89 -10.59
N GLY A 682 -12.68 15.94 -9.30
CA GLY A 682 -13.90 16.63 -8.86
C GLY A 682 -13.81 18.14 -9.09
N ALA A 683 -12.69 18.72 -8.70
CA ALA A 683 -12.36 20.11 -8.98
C ALA A 683 -10.84 20.30 -8.99
N ILE A 684 -10.36 21.30 -9.73
CA ILE A 684 -9.00 21.81 -9.59
C ILE A 684 -9.10 23.27 -9.17
N VAL A 685 -8.61 23.59 -7.98
CA VAL A 685 -8.56 24.96 -7.47
C VAL A 685 -7.11 25.36 -7.23
N VAL A 686 -6.64 26.39 -7.92
CA VAL A 686 -5.28 26.92 -7.73
C VAL A 686 -5.36 28.34 -7.17
N ASP A 687 -5.23 28.44 -5.85
CA ASP A 687 -5.38 29.66 -5.08
C ASP A 687 -4.06 30.40 -4.83
N ASP A 688 -4.16 31.71 -4.68
CA ASP A 688 -3.03 32.58 -4.36
C ASP A 688 -2.81 32.75 -2.84
N VAL A 689 -1.56 33.04 -2.47
CA VAL A 689 -1.23 33.53 -1.14
C VAL A 689 -1.07 35.05 -1.22
N ALA A 690 -1.95 35.77 -0.52
CA ALA A 690 -2.07 37.23 -0.61
C ALA A 690 -0.71 37.97 -0.69
N GLY A 691 -0.39 38.52 -1.87
CA GLY A 691 0.75 39.41 -2.10
C GLY A 691 1.98 38.79 -2.79
N ALA A 692 1.91 37.55 -3.29
CA ALA A 692 2.99 36.93 -4.07
C ALA A 692 2.47 35.95 -5.14
N PHE A 693 2.70 36.26 -6.42
CA PHE A 693 2.20 35.47 -7.55
C PHE A 693 3.30 34.63 -8.19
N GLY A 694 3.27 33.31 -7.96
CA GLY A 694 3.83 32.32 -8.87
C GLY A 694 2.89 32.05 -10.04
N THR A 695 3.35 31.26 -11.01
CA THR A 695 2.58 30.88 -12.20
C THR A 695 2.04 29.45 -12.09
N THR A 696 0.90 29.19 -12.71
CA THR A 696 0.40 27.83 -12.95
C THR A 696 0.77 27.41 -14.37
N ARG A 697 1.49 26.30 -14.52
CA ARG A 697 1.89 25.77 -15.83
C ARG A 697 1.24 24.41 -16.09
N PHE A 698 0.59 24.28 -17.23
CA PHE A 698 0.08 23.02 -17.77
C PHE A 698 0.87 22.62 -19.02
N ALA A 699 1.28 21.36 -19.11
CA ALA A 699 1.97 20.79 -20.28
C ALA A 699 1.23 19.57 -20.87
N GLY A 700 -0.02 19.37 -20.47
CA GLY A 700 -0.93 18.34 -20.98
C GLY A 700 -2.37 18.74 -20.71
N ASP A 701 -3.30 17.93 -21.22
CA ASP A 701 -4.75 18.16 -21.11
C ASP A 701 -5.22 18.07 -19.65
N VAL A 702 -6.33 18.75 -19.37
CA VAL A 702 -6.93 18.86 -18.04
C VAL A 702 -8.39 18.47 -18.12
N ASP A 703 -8.81 17.51 -17.30
CA ASP A 703 -10.20 17.05 -17.20
C ASP A 703 -10.63 17.05 -15.72
N ALA A 704 -11.64 17.85 -15.38
CA ALA A 704 -12.19 17.94 -14.04
C ALA A 704 -13.63 18.47 -14.08
N ALA A 705 -14.47 18.20 -13.08
CA ALA A 705 -15.84 18.72 -13.11
C ALA A 705 -15.88 20.27 -13.03
N SER A 706 -14.88 20.88 -12.38
CA SER A 706 -14.64 22.34 -12.40
C SER A 706 -13.15 22.68 -12.33
N ILE A 707 -12.74 23.80 -12.96
CA ILE A 707 -11.36 24.29 -12.98
C ILE A 707 -11.36 25.78 -12.60
N ASP A 708 -10.77 26.12 -11.45
CA ASP A 708 -10.64 27.50 -10.94
C ASP A 708 -9.15 27.88 -10.80
N LEU A 709 -8.71 28.81 -11.63
CA LEU A 709 -7.31 29.24 -11.73
C LEU A 709 -7.19 30.69 -11.28
N GLY A 710 -7.01 30.86 -9.97
CA GLY A 710 -6.84 32.15 -9.29
C GLY A 710 -5.52 32.90 -9.60
N ARG A 711 -4.67 32.39 -10.49
CA ARG A 711 -3.27 32.82 -10.70
C ARG A 711 -2.90 32.86 -12.18
N PRO A 712 -1.84 33.60 -12.57
CA PRO A 712 -1.39 33.62 -13.97
C PRO A 712 -1.09 32.22 -14.51
N VAL A 713 -1.66 31.89 -15.67
CA VAL A 713 -1.48 30.61 -16.35
C VAL A 713 -0.48 30.75 -17.48
N VAL A 714 0.40 29.77 -17.62
CA VAL A 714 1.39 29.68 -18.69
C VAL A 714 1.28 28.32 -19.37
N LEU A 715 1.06 28.29 -20.68
CA LEU A 715 1.02 27.03 -21.41
C LEU A 715 2.42 26.47 -21.65
N GLY A 716 2.50 25.16 -21.54
CA GLY A 716 3.71 24.39 -21.74
C GLY A 716 3.73 23.50 -22.96
N ASP A 717 2.56 23.14 -23.42
CA ASP A 717 2.27 22.52 -24.70
C ASP A 717 0.88 23.01 -25.14
N HIS A 718 0.33 22.44 -26.22
CA HIS A 718 -1.11 22.45 -26.44
C HIS A 718 -1.85 21.90 -25.22
N VAL A 719 -2.91 22.59 -24.79
CA VAL A 719 -3.73 22.18 -23.66
C VAL A 719 -5.20 22.23 -24.08
N GLU A 720 -5.88 21.09 -23.95
CA GLU A 720 -7.34 21.02 -23.91
C GLU A 720 -7.79 20.97 -22.44
N MET A 721 -8.65 21.91 -22.03
CA MET A 721 -9.29 21.92 -20.72
C MET A 721 -10.75 21.54 -20.89
N THR A 722 -11.15 20.41 -20.32
CA THR A 722 -12.53 19.93 -20.30
C THR A 722 -13.08 20.05 -18.89
N ALA A 723 -14.27 20.65 -18.75
CA ALA A 723 -14.98 20.65 -17.49
C ALA A 723 -16.49 20.55 -17.67
N ASP A 724 -17.15 19.81 -16.77
CA ASP A 724 -18.61 19.66 -16.79
C ASP A 724 -19.34 20.96 -16.45
N THR A 725 -18.74 21.82 -15.62
CA THR A 725 -19.41 23.02 -15.11
C THR A 725 -18.73 24.30 -15.53
N SER A 726 -17.49 24.55 -15.11
CA SER A 726 -16.82 25.82 -15.37
C SER A 726 -15.31 25.74 -15.48
N VAL A 727 -14.75 26.65 -16.28
CA VAL A 727 -13.32 26.98 -16.30
C VAL A 727 -13.16 28.49 -16.08
N ASP A 728 -12.57 28.90 -14.95
CA ASP A 728 -12.33 30.31 -14.62
C ASP A 728 -10.83 30.63 -14.60
N PHE A 729 -10.40 31.49 -15.52
CA PHE A 729 -9.10 32.13 -15.51
C PHE A 729 -9.20 33.51 -14.86
N THR A 730 -9.00 33.59 -13.54
CA THR A 730 -9.12 34.86 -12.82
C THR A 730 -8.02 35.86 -13.21
N GLN A 731 -6.87 35.38 -13.71
CA GLN A 731 -5.69 36.19 -14.06
C GLN A 731 -5.23 35.92 -15.50
N THR A 732 -4.07 36.46 -15.88
CA THR A 732 -3.55 36.39 -17.26
C THR A 732 -3.28 34.97 -17.73
N VAL A 733 -3.48 34.72 -19.02
CA VAL A 733 -3.10 33.48 -19.71
C VAL A 733 -2.04 33.79 -20.77
N ASP A 734 -0.83 33.23 -20.62
CA ASP A 734 0.25 33.29 -21.61
C ASP A 734 0.35 31.97 -22.37
N GLY A 735 -0.07 31.98 -23.63
CA GLY A 735 -0.06 30.82 -24.51
C GLY A 735 1.33 30.39 -24.99
N ARG A 736 2.33 31.29 -24.98
CA ARG A 736 3.70 31.03 -25.46
C ARG A 736 3.84 30.36 -26.85
N GLY A 737 2.87 30.56 -27.73
CA GLY A 737 2.76 29.99 -29.07
C GLY A 737 2.01 28.65 -29.14
N HIS A 738 1.39 28.22 -28.04
CA HIS A 738 0.59 27.01 -27.97
C HIS A 738 -0.90 27.30 -28.13
N ASP A 739 -1.66 26.23 -28.39
CA ASP A 739 -3.12 26.28 -28.52
C ASP A 739 -3.77 26.03 -27.17
N LEU A 740 -4.78 26.83 -26.84
CA LEU A 740 -5.69 26.62 -25.72
C LEU A 740 -7.09 26.30 -26.26
N VAL A 741 -7.62 25.14 -25.88
CA VAL A 741 -9.00 24.75 -26.16
C VAL A 741 -9.71 24.59 -24.82
N VAL A 742 -10.87 25.22 -24.64
CA VAL A 742 -11.63 25.19 -23.39
C VAL A 742 -13.05 24.74 -23.65
N ASN A 743 -13.43 23.63 -23.02
CA ASN A 743 -14.69 22.94 -23.24
C ASN A 743 -15.43 22.83 -21.92
N ALA A 744 -16.19 23.87 -21.56
CA ALA A 744 -17.03 23.91 -20.37
C ALA A 744 -18.34 24.70 -20.58
N ASP A 745 -19.35 24.40 -19.76
CA ASP A 745 -20.64 25.10 -19.78
C ASP A 745 -20.50 26.61 -19.47
N ASP A 746 -19.57 26.99 -18.60
CA ASP A 746 -19.22 28.39 -18.33
C ASP A 746 -17.70 28.59 -18.37
N THR A 747 -17.23 29.38 -19.34
CA THR A 747 -15.81 29.72 -19.49
C THR A 747 -15.62 31.20 -19.18
N ARG A 748 -14.72 31.54 -18.24
CA ARG A 748 -14.41 32.94 -17.92
C ARG A 748 -12.93 33.26 -18.12
N PHE A 749 -12.66 34.29 -18.92
CA PHE A 749 -11.36 34.93 -19.02
C PHE A 749 -11.38 36.27 -18.26
N GLY A 750 -11.01 36.22 -16.99
CA GLY A 750 -10.96 37.36 -16.07
C GLY A 750 -9.74 38.28 -16.26
N GLY A 751 -8.64 37.76 -16.81
CA GLY A 751 -7.42 38.50 -17.13
C GLY A 751 -7.04 38.42 -18.60
N GLU A 752 -6.03 39.20 -19.01
CA GLU A 752 -5.58 39.26 -20.41
C GLU A 752 -5.12 37.88 -20.92
N VAL A 753 -5.53 37.52 -22.12
CA VAL A 753 -5.07 36.31 -22.83
C VAL A 753 -4.15 36.75 -23.97
N PHE A 754 -2.93 36.25 -24.01
CA PHE A 754 -1.99 36.60 -25.07
C PHE A 754 -1.05 35.45 -25.44
N GLY A 755 -0.42 35.57 -26.60
CA GLY A 755 0.59 34.60 -27.05
C GLY A 755 0.01 33.22 -27.37
N VAL A 756 -1.30 33.09 -27.53
CA VAL A 756 -1.95 31.85 -27.97
C VAL A 756 -1.93 31.76 -29.51
N ARG A 757 -1.61 30.58 -30.05
CA ARG A 757 -1.72 30.31 -31.50
C ARG A 757 -3.17 30.01 -31.91
N LEU A 758 -3.93 29.47 -30.98
CA LEU A 758 -5.37 29.29 -31.07
C LEU A 758 -5.94 29.46 -29.68
N LEU A 759 -6.98 30.27 -29.56
CA LEU A 759 -7.94 30.16 -28.47
C LEU A 759 -9.23 29.63 -29.06
N ALA A 760 -9.71 28.49 -28.55
CA ALA A 760 -11.00 27.94 -28.95
C ALA A 760 -11.87 27.62 -27.72
N THR A 761 -13.16 27.96 -27.81
CA THR A 761 -14.21 27.52 -26.88
C THR A 761 -15.29 26.80 -27.70
N ASP A 762 -15.70 25.58 -27.33
CA ASP A 762 -16.62 24.80 -28.18
C ASP A 762 -17.72 23.99 -27.47
N ALA A 763 -17.78 24.07 -26.14
CA ALA A 763 -18.82 23.43 -25.34
C ALA A 763 -20.16 24.19 -25.38
N ARG A 764 -21.25 23.53 -24.97
CA ARG A 764 -22.58 24.15 -24.90
C ARG A 764 -22.61 25.11 -23.71
N GLY A 765 -22.44 26.40 -23.94
CA GLY A 765 -22.27 27.29 -22.81
C GLY A 765 -22.20 28.77 -23.12
N THR A 766 -21.56 29.49 -22.20
CA THR A 766 -21.20 30.90 -22.36
C THR A 766 -19.72 31.13 -22.10
N THR A 767 -19.07 31.93 -22.95
CA THR A 767 -17.72 32.43 -22.73
C THR A 767 -17.79 33.89 -22.30
N THR A 768 -17.34 34.19 -21.09
CA THR A 768 -17.25 35.55 -20.55
C THR A 768 -15.85 36.11 -20.75
N LEU A 769 -15.75 37.23 -21.46
CA LEU A 769 -14.50 37.97 -21.67
C LEU A 769 -14.52 39.25 -20.81
N ALA A 770 -13.59 39.36 -19.86
CA ALA A 770 -13.47 40.53 -18.98
C ALA A 770 -12.17 41.34 -19.21
N ALA A 771 -11.32 40.90 -20.13
CA ALA A 771 -10.06 41.55 -20.50
C ALA A 771 -9.72 41.28 -21.98
N ASP A 772 -8.73 42.00 -22.50
CA ASP A 772 -8.28 41.90 -23.88
C ASP A 772 -7.75 40.49 -24.21
N VAL A 773 -7.98 40.05 -25.46
CA VAL A 773 -7.56 38.74 -25.96
C VAL A 773 -6.75 38.95 -27.24
N THR A 774 -5.55 38.38 -27.28
CA THR A 774 -4.66 38.44 -28.44
C THR A 774 -4.16 37.05 -28.80
N GLY A 775 -4.36 36.63 -30.05
CA GLY A 775 -3.86 35.37 -30.58
C GLY A 775 -3.70 35.39 -32.08
N ASP A 776 -3.20 34.30 -32.65
CA ASP A 776 -3.22 34.15 -34.12
C ASP A 776 -4.66 33.90 -34.59
N ARG A 777 -5.36 32.95 -33.96
CA ARG A 777 -6.74 32.58 -34.28
C ARG A 777 -7.61 32.56 -33.04
N LEU A 778 -8.76 33.23 -33.09
CA LEU A 778 -9.74 33.26 -32.00
C LEU A 778 -11.04 32.61 -32.48
N MET A 779 -11.46 31.54 -31.81
CA MET A 779 -12.67 30.76 -32.09
C MET A 779 -13.57 30.73 -30.86
N PHE A 780 -14.72 31.36 -30.96
CA PHE A 780 -15.75 31.27 -29.91
C PHE A 780 -16.96 30.54 -30.47
N GLY A 781 -17.04 29.23 -30.19
CA GLY A 781 -18.13 28.36 -30.65
C GLY A 781 -19.41 28.49 -29.83
N ASP A 782 -19.32 29.11 -28.66
CA ASP A 782 -20.40 29.34 -27.70
C ASP A 782 -20.78 30.83 -27.62
N ALA A 783 -21.85 31.14 -26.87
CA ALA A 783 -22.32 32.52 -26.75
C ALA A 783 -21.32 33.36 -25.94
N VAL A 784 -20.93 34.53 -26.46
CA VAL A 784 -19.93 35.39 -25.81
C VAL A 784 -20.60 36.52 -25.04
N THR A 785 -20.22 36.65 -23.76
CA THR A 785 -20.61 37.77 -22.89
C THR A 785 -19.41 38.68 -22.60
N LEU A 786 -19.57 39.98 -22.82
CA LEU A 786 -18.52 40.98 -22.60
C LEU A 786 -18.69 41.64 -21.23
N ASP A 787 -17.73 41.46 -20.31
CA ASP A 787 -17.80 41.92 -18.91
C ASP A 787 -16.71 42.96 -18.59
N ALA A 788 -16.57 43.96 -19.46
CA ALA A 788 -15.67 45.09 -19.25
C ALA A 788 -16.26 46.40 -19.80
N THR A 789 -15.62 47.54 -19.51
CA THR A 789 -16.03 48.82 -20.10
C THR A 789 -15.66 48.92 -21.58
N ALA A 790 -14.51 48.35 -21.94
CA ALA A 790 -14.01 48.25 -23.30
C ALA A 790 -13.16 46.97 -23.43
N LEU A 791 -13.20 46.34 -24.60
CA LEU A 791 -12.40 45.15 -24.92
C LEU A 791 -11.81 45.27 -26.32
N THR A 792 -10.57 44.83 -26.46
CA THR A 792 -9.91 44.63 -27.75
C THR A 792 -9.63 43.14 -27.95
N LEU A 793 -10.13 42.58 -29.06
CA LEU A 793 -9.76 41.24 -29.50
C LEU A 793 -8.89 41.36 -30.75
N THR A 794 -7.67 40.86 -30.67
CA THR A 794 -6.71 40.89 -31.79
C THR A 794 -6.44 39.47 -32.29
N GLY A 795 -6.77 39.21 -33.56
CA GLY A 795 -6.48 37.98 -34.28
C GLY A 795 -5.49 38.22 -35.41
N HIS A 796 -4.25 37.73 -35.31
CA HIS A 796 -3.24 37.88 -36.38
C HIS A 796 -3.54 37.07 -37.65
N ASP A 797 -4.55 36.22 -37.63
CA ASP A 797 -5.20 35.66 -38.80
C ASP A 797 -6.69 36.05 -38.80
N TRP A 798 -7.46 35.52 -37.84
CA TRP A 798 -8.92 35.69 -37.84
C TRP A 798 -9.58 35.55 -36.47
N ILE A 799 -10.80 36.11 -36.40
CA ILE A 799 -11.70 36.07 -35.25
C ILE A 799 -13.06 35.52 -35.71
N ASP A 800 -13.53 34.43 -35.10
CA ASP A 800 -14.80 33.79 -35.44
C ASP A 800 -15.66 33.62 -34.19
N PHE A 801 -16.87 34.17 -34.22
CA PHE A 801 -17.93 33.91 -33.25
C PHE A 801 -18.99 33.05 -33.95
N ASP A 802 -19.22 31.82 -33.51
CA ASP A 802 -20.24 30.94 -34.10
C ASP A 802 -21.64 31.20 -33.50
N SER A 803 -21.72 31.91 -32.38
CA SER A 803 -22.96 32.22 -31.62
C SER A 803 -23.08 33.73 -31.32
N THR A 804 -24.01 34.10 -30.43
CA THR A 804 -24.30 35.51 -30.09
C THR A 804 -23.13 36.18 -29.39
N VAL A 805 -23.02 37.50 -29.56
CA VAL A 805 -22.05 38.34 -28.84
C VAL A 805 -22.81 39.46 -28.15
N ASP A 806 -22.84 39.48 -26.83
CA ASP A 806 -23.66 40.40 -26.04
C ASP A 806 -22.84 41.05 -24.91
N SER A 807 -23.24 42.25 -24.47
CA SER A 807 -22.66 42.82 -23.24
C SER A 807 -23.17 42.10 -22.00
N GLY A 808 -22.40 42.16 -20.91
CA GLY A 808 -22.83 41.73 -19.58
C GLY A 808 -23.77 42.74 -18.93
N ALA A 809 -23.58 42.98 -17.62
CA ALA A 809 -24.45 43.87 -16.85
C ALA A 809 -24.37 45.35 -17.27
N ALA A 810 -23.26 45.76 -17.90
CA ALA A 810 -23.03 47.10 -18.41
C ALA A 810 -22.62 47.03 -19.89
N PRO A 811 -23.02 48.00 -20.73
CA PRO A 811 -22.61 48.03 -22.14
C PRO A 811 -21.09 48.11 -22.30
N THR A 812 -20.53 47.26 -23.17
CA THR A 812 -19.08 47.19 -23.45
C THR A 812 -18.74 47.76 -24.82
N ASP A 813 -17.73 48.61 -24.91
CA ASP A 813 -17.14 49.03 -26.18
C ASP A 813 -16.25 47.90 -26.75
N LEU A 814 -16.65 47.28 -27.86
CA LEU A 814 -15.92 46.16 -28.47
C LEU A 814 -15.10 46.64 -29.67
N THR A 815 -13.79 46.39 -29.63
CA THR A 815 -12.87 46.55 -30.77
C THR A 815 -12.38 45.19 -31.24
N LEU A 816 -12.49 44.91 -32.53
CA LEU A 816 -11.99 43.71 -33.17
C LEU A 816 -10.90 44.12 -34.16
N GLU A 817 -9.70 43.56 -34.01
CA GLU A 817 -8.57 43.78 -34.91
C GLU A 817 -8.17 42.43 -35.52
N ALA A 818 -8.41 42.23 -36.81
CA ALA A 818 -8.01 41.02 -37.52
C ALA A 818 -7.14 41.33 -38.74
N ASP A 819 -6.14 40.50 -39.02
CA ASP A 819 -5.33 40.69 -40.23
C ASP A 819 -6.06 40.21 -41.50
N GLU A 820 -6.81 39.10 -41.42
CA GLU A 820 -7.56 38.53 -42.56
C GLU A 820 -9.08 38.56 -42.39
N PHE A 821 -9.66 38.10 -41.27
CA PHE A 821 -11.11 37.83 -41.25
C PHE A 821 -11.79 37.99 -39.89
N VAL A 822 -13.03 38.49 -39.89
CA VAL A 822 -13.94 38.51 -38.74
C VAL A 822 -15.28 37.89 -39.13
N ARG A 823 -15.83 36.99 -38.30
CA ARG A 823 -17.18 36.43 -38.48
C ARG A 823 -18.05 36.56 -37.25
N PHE A 824 -19.31 36.93 -37.49
CA PHE A 824 -20.40 36.84 -36.54
C PHE A 824 -21.42 35.82 -37.04
N GLY A 825 -21.53 34.69 -36.36
CA GLY A 825 -22.39 33.56 -36.70
C GLY A 825 -23.87 33.79 -36.34
N ASP A 826 -24.12 34.63 -35.33
CA ASP A 826 -25.46 34.98 -34.83
C ASP A 826 -25.54 36.49 -34.49
N ASP A 827 -26.65 36.92 -33.89
CA ASP A 827 -26.92 38.31 -33.52
C ASP A 827 -25.87 38.87 -32.54
N VAL A 828 -25.52 40.15 -32.75
CA VAL A 828 -24.59 40.93 -31.92
C VAL A 828 -25.37 42.01 -31.17
N GLY A 829 -25.31 42.00 -29.85
CA GLY A 829 -26.01 42.95 -28.98
C GLY A 829 -27.54 42.75 -28.95
N GLY A 830 -28.03 41.57 -29.37
CA GLY A 830 -29.46 41.27 -29.46
C GLY A 830 -30.12 41.03 -28.10
N ALA A 831 -29.45 40.32 -27.20
CA ALA A 831 -29.93 40.08 -25.83
C ALA A 831 -29.52 41.21 -24.88
N ALA A 832 -28.29 41.70 -25.01
CA ALA A 832 -27.77 42.82 -24.26
C ALA A 832 -26.85 43.69 -25.14
N THR A 833 -27.27 44.93 -25.36
CA THR A 833 -26.68 45.83 -26.35
C THR A 833 -25.21 46.15 -26.07
N LEU A 834 -24.43 46.29 -27.14
CA LEU A 834 -23.05 46.75 -27.05
C LEU A 834 -22.97 48.24 -26.66
N GLY A 835 -21.86 48.65 -26.05
CA GLY A 835 -21.51 50.05 -25.85
C GLY A 835 -21.22 50.72 -27.19
N SER A 836 -20.30 50.15 -27.96
CA SER A 836 -19.98 50.48 -29.35
C SER A 836 -19.31 49.27 -30.01
N LEU A 837 -19.24 49.26 -31.34
CA LEU A 837 -18.54 48.23 -32.09
C LEU A 837 -17.58 48.88 -33.09
N LEU A 838 -16.29 48.55 -33.00
CA LEU A 838 -15.27 48.87 -33.99
C LEU A 838 -14.71 47.57 -34.56
N VAL A 839 -14.80 47.40 -35.87
CA VAL A 839 -14.20 46.25 -36.58
C VAL A 839 -13.14 46.76 -37.54
N GLU A 840 -11.88 46.38 -37.28
CA GLU A 840 -10.72 46.65 -38.11
C GLU A 840 -10.19 45.33 -38.70
N VAL A 841 -10.31 45.17 -40.02
CA VAL A 841 -9.71 44.08 -40.79
C VAL A 841 -8.68 44.68 -41.75
N GLY A 842 -7.42 44.24 -41.67
CA GLY A 842 -6.19 44.92 -42.14
C GLY A 842 -6.17 45.64 -43.51
N ASP A 843 -5.12 46.43 -43.77
CA ASP A 843 -4.88 47.19 -45.04
C ASP A 843 -3.69 46.61 -45.86
N ALA A 844 -3.20 45.42 -45.52
CA ALA A 844 -1.97 44.86 -46.08
C ALA A 844 -2.19 44.20 -47.46
N ASP A 845 -1.85 44.94 -48.51
CA ASP A 845 -1.58 44.46 -49.88
C ASP A 845 -2.68 43.65 -50.59
N ALA A 846 -3.78 44.30 -50.99
CA ALA A 846 -4.59 44.01 -52.21
C ALA A 846 -4.84 42.53 -52.65
N THR A 847 -4.74 41.56 -51.75
CA THR A 847 -5.26 40.20 -51.92
C THR A 847 -6.59 40.19 -51.21
N ASP A 848 -7.67 39.89 -51.93
CA ASP A 848 -9.07 40.00 -51.51
C ASP A 848 -9.47 39.07 -50.30
N ARG A 849 -8.58 38.80 -49.35
CA ARG A 849 -8.82 37.94 -48.17
C ARG A 849 -9.46 38.68 -46.98
N ASN A 850 -9.52 40.02 -47.01
CA ASN A 850 -9.98 40.84 -45.90
C ASN A 850 -11.50 41.00 -45.87
N LEU A 851 -12.18 40.23 -45.01
CA LEU A 851 -13.64 40.10 -44.99
C LEU A 851 -14.21 40.16 -43.55
N VAL A 852 -15.31 40.90 -43.40
CA VAL A 852 -16.23 40.82 -42.26
C VAL A 852 -17.47 40.06 -42.72
N ARG A 853 -17.74 38.90 -42.13
CA ARG A 853 -18.92 38.09 -42.44
C ARG A 853 -19.94 38.16 -41.31
N ILE A 854 -21.19 38.39 -41.66
CA ILE A 854 -22.30 38.50 -40.71
C ILE A 854 -23.37 37.49 -41.13
N ASP A 855 -23.46 36.39 -40.42
CA ASP A 855 -24.51 35.39 -40.62
C ASP A 855 -25.75 35.68 -39.76
N GLY A 856 -25.60 36.44 -38.66
CA GLY A 856 -26.68 36.95 -37.82
C GLY A 856 -27.54 38.04 -38.49
N GLY A 857 -28.73 38.28 -37.95
CA GLY A 857 -29.70 39.24 -38.50
C GLY A 857 -29.61 40.64 -37.89
N LEU A 858 -28.93 40.79 -36.75
CA LEU A 858 -28.86 42.03 -35.98
C LEU A 858 -27.45 42.34 -35.49
N ILE A 859 -27.04 43.60 -35.63
CA ILE A 859 -25.98 44.21 -34.82
C ILE A 859 -26.56 45.44 -34.14
N HIS A 860 -26.55 45.46 -32.79
CA HIS A 860 -27.14 46.53 -31.98
C HIS A 860 -26.14 47.07 -30.95
N ALA A 861 -25.81 48.36 -31.09
CA ALA A 861 -25.00 49.10 -30.14
C ALA A 861 -25.71 50.39 -29.66
N ILE A 862 -25.33 50.88 -28.49
CA ILE A 862 -25.78 52.17 -27.96
C ILE A 862 -25.05 53.31 -28.69
N GLY A 863 -23.73 53.19 -28.81
CA GLY A 863 -22.81 54.12 -29.45
C GLY A 863 -22.58 53.79 -30.93
N ASP A 864 -21.38 54.07 -31.41
CA ASP A 864 -21.04 53.95 -32.83
C ASP A 864 -20.86 52.48 -33.27
N ILE A 865 -21.22 52.19 -34.52
CA ILE A 865 -20.88 50.94 -35.22
C ILE A 865 -19.96 51.33 -36.39
N ASP A 866 -18.68 51.00 -36.26
CA ASP A 866 -17.60 51.36 -37.17
C ASP A 866 -17.04 50.12 -37.87
N PHE A 867 -17.03 50.13 -39.20
CA PHE A 867 -16.33 49.13 -40.01
C PHE A 867 -15.19 49.80 -40.78
N ASN A 868 -13.96 49.44 -40.44
CA ASN A 868 -12.72 49.95 -41.03
C ASN A 868 -12.72 51.48 -41.19
N PRO A 869 -12.93 52.29 -40.12
CA PRO A 869 -13.22 53.72 -40.24
C PRO A 869 -12.07 54.53 -40.88
N ALA A 870 -10.82 54.04 -40.82
CA ALA A 870 -9.67 54.59 -41.53
C ALA A 870 -9.79 54.49 -43.07
N GLY A 871 -10.62 53.57 -43.57
CA GLY A 871 -10.76 53.21 -44.97
C GLY A 871 -9.60 52.39 -45.51
N ARG A 872 -9.80 51.78 -46.69
CA ARG A 872 -8.77 51.00 -47.39
C ARG A 872 -7.96 51.89 -48.32
N SER A 873 -6.70 51.54 -48.52
CA SER A 873 -5.78 52.20 -49.47
C SER A 873 -6.26 52.15 -50.93
N GLY A 874 -7.14 51.21 -51.30
CA GLY A 874 -7.78 51.11 -52.63
C GLY A 874 -9.17 50.45 -52.60
N PRO A 875 -9.96 50.56 -53.69
CA PRO A 875 -11.28 49.93 -53.82
C PRO A 875 -11.18 48.40 -53.83
N ALA A 876 -11.93 47.74 -52.94
CA ALA A 876 -12.02 46.28 -52.88
C ALA A 876 -12.68 45.68 -54.15
N GLN A 877 -12.24 44.50 -54.60
CA GLN A 877 -12.84 43.87 -55.79
C GLN A 877 -14.09 43.03 -55.47
N VAL A 878 -14.24 42.66 -54.20
CA VAL A 878 -15.33 41.87 -53.62
C VAL A 878 -15.94 42.59 -52.41
N ALA A 879 -17.04 42.06 -51.88
CA ALA A 879 -17.64 42.59 -50.66
C ALA A 879 -16.64 42.50 -49.50
N THR A 880 -16.50 43.58 -48.76
CA THR A 880 -15.63 43.65 -47.59
C THR A 880 -16.39 43.36 -46.31
N ILE A 881 -17.69 43.65 -46.33
CA ILE A 881 -18.67 43.26 -45.32
C ILE A 881 -19.77 42.51 -46.05
N ALA A 882 -20.06 41.29 -45.61
CA ALA A 882 -21.01 40.43 -46.29
C ALA A 882 -22.00 39.81 -45.30
N ALA A 883 -23.28 40.02 -45.55
CA ALA A 883 -24.36 39.43 -44.77
C ALA A 883 -25.08 38.32 -45.55
N SER A 884 -25.25 37.16 -44.93
CA SER A 884 -25.84 35.98 -45.60
C SER A 884 -27.35 36.07 -45.81
N GLY A 885 -28.03 37.04 -45.18
CA GLY A 885 -29.46 37.25 -45.26
C GLY A 885 -29.85 38.70 -44.97
N ASP A 886 -30.98 38.89 -44.29
CA ASP A 886 -31.42 40.21 -43.84
C ASP A 886 -30.47 40.72 -42.75
N LEU A 887 -30.02 41.97 -42.86
CA LEU A 887 -29.14 42.60 -41.88
C LEU A 887 -29.74 43.89 -41.37
N ARG A 888 -29.88 43.99 -40.04
CA ARG A 888 -30.25 45.21 -39.36
C ARG A 888 -29.10 45.71 -38.48
N LEU A 889 -28.61 46.92 -38.77
CA LEU A 889 -27.65 47.64 -37.95
C LEU A 889 -28.36 48.74 -37.16
N VAL A 890 -28.27 48.72 -35.83
CA VAL A 890 -28.94 49.68 -34.93
C VAL A 890 -27.93 50.37 -34.01
N SER A 891 -27.88 51.70 -34.11
CA SER A 891 -27.13 52.56 -33.20
C SER A 891 -28.10 53.54 -32.50
N ASP A 892 -28.35 53.33 -31.20
CA ASP A 892 -29.39 54.05 -30.45
C ASP A 892 -29.06 55.53 -30.20
N THR A 893 -27.77 55.85 -30.03
CA THR A 893 -27.29 57.20 -29.73
C THR A 893 -26.10 57.63 -30.60
N GLY A 894 -25.44 56.69 -31.28
CA GLY A 894 -24.27 56.93 -32.12
C GLY A 894 -24.57 57.03 -33.62
N GLY A 895 -23.57 56.69 -34.43
CA GLY A 895 -23.61 56.59 -35.88
C GLY A 895 -23.26 55.20 -36.38
N ILE A 896 -23.46 55.01 -37.69
CA ILE A 896 -22.97 53.83 -38.42
C ILE A 896 -21.97 54.36 -39.44
N PHE A 897 -20.72 53.90 -39.39
CA PHE A 897 -19.66 54.40 -40.26
C PHE A 897 -18.95 53.27 -40.99
N MET A 898 -18.81 53.46 -42.29
CA MET A 898 -17.95 52.67 -43.15
C MET A 898 -16.76 53.51 -43.59
N GLY A 899 -15.59 52.88 -43.64
CA GLY A 899 -14.39 53.46 -44.24
C GLY A 899 -14.55 53.85 -45.70
N LEU A 900 -13.65 54.72 -46.17
CA LEU A 900 -13.50 54.95 -47.61
C LEU A 900 -13.11 53.63 -48.29
N ASN A 901 -13.77 53.28 -49.41
CA ASN A 901 -13.56 52.03 -50.16
C ASN A 901 -14.09 50.74 -49.51
N GLU A 902 -14.82 50.83 -48.39
CA GLU A 902 -15.57 49.71 -47.83
C GLU A 902 -16.87 49.45 -48.57
N LYS A 903 -17.28 48.18 -48.59
CA LYS A 903 -18.38 47.66 -49.40
C LYS A 903 -19.20 46.66 -48.60
N LEU A 904 -20.48 46.97 -48.38
CA LEU A 904 -21.40 46.11 -47.65
C LEU A 904 -22.41 45.48 -48.61
N THR A 905 -22.53 44.17 -48.54
CA THR A 905 -23.47 43.41 -49.37
C THR A 905 -24.31 42.49 -48.50
N ALA A 906 -25.63 42.64 -48.55
CA ALA A 906 -26.61 41.80 -47.86
C ALA A 906 -27.41 40.97 -48.85
N VAL A 907 -27.49 39.65 -48.64
CA VAL A 907 -28.28 38.74 -49.49
C VAL A 907 -29.75 38.67 -49.00
N GLY A 908 -30.25 39.79 -48.51
CA GLY A 908 -31.60 40.02 -47.99
C GLY A 908 -31.91 41.51 -47.96
N ASP A 909 -32.78 41.92 -47.03
CA ASP A 909 -33.02 43.34 -46.70
C ASP A 909 -31.83 43.93 -45.92
N LEU A 910 -31.54 45.21 -46.13
CA LEU A 910 -30.51 45.95 -45.41
C LEU A 910 -31.13 47.17 -44.72
N ASP A 911 -31.23 47.11 -43.39
CA ASP A 911 -31.80 48.15 -42.55
C ASP A 911 -30.71 48.81 -41.68
N LEU A 912 -30.40 50.08 -41.96
CA LEU A 912 -29.44 50.88 -41.20
C LEU A 912 -30.17 51.96 -40.39
N SER A 913 -30.16 51.87 -39.07
CA SER A 913 -30.80 52.82 -38.16
C SER A 913 -29.76 53.46 -37.24
N ALA A 914 -29.44 54.74 -37.47
CA ALA A 914 -28.47 55.48 -36.67
C ALA A 914 -29.08 56.77 -36.11
N ALA A 915 -28.93 57.03 -34.81
CA ALA A 915 -29.45 58.27 -34.21
C ALA A 915 -28.83 59.54 -34.80
N THR A 916 -27.53 59.49 -35.12
CA THR A 916 -26.77 60.66 -35.59
C THR A 916 -26.45 60.60 -37.08
N THR A 917 -25.38 59.91 -37.47
CA THR A 917 -24.83 59.91 -38.83
C THR A 917 -24.74 58.49 -39.37
N ALA A 918 -25.23 58.27 -40.58
CA ALA A 918 -24.88 57.10 -41.37
C ALA A 918 -23.88 57.53 -42.45
N ARG A 919 -22.62 57.10 -42.34
CA ARG A 919 -21.56 57.36 -43.34
C ARG A 919 -21.27 56.08 -44.11
N LEU A 920 -21.59 56.08 -45.40
CA LEU A 920 -21.73 54.84 -46.16
C LEU A 920 -20.81 54.81 -47.39
N GLY A 921 -20.24 53.63 -47.63
CA GLY A 921 -19.53 53.25 -48.85
C GLY A 921 -20.48 52.61 -49.87
N ASP A 922 -20.06 51.54 -50.53
CA ASP A 922 -20.93 50.80 -51.46
C ASP A 922 -21.92 49.93 -50.68
N LEU A 923 -23.19 49.94 -51.08
CA LEU A 923 -24.22 49.12 -50.46
C LEU A 923 -24.96 48.30 -51.51
N ASN A 924 -25.04 46.99 -51.28
CA ASN A 924 -25.83 46.09 -52.10
C ASN A 924 -26.82 45.31 -51.22
N ALA A 925 -28.06 45.18 -51.67
CA ALA A 925 -29.06 44.35 -51.01
C ALA A 925 -29.90 43.57 -52.03
N LEU A 926 -30.16 42.29 -51.79
CA LEU A 926 -31.09 41.52 -52.62
C LEU A 926 -32.53 42.05 -52.45
N GLY A 927 -32.86 42.52 -51.25
CA GLY A 927 -34.13 43.13 -50.90
C GLY A 927 -34.07 44.66 -50.87
N ASP A 928 -34.74 45.25 -49.89
CA ASP A 928 -34.80 46.70 -49.68
C ASP A 928 -33.52 47.23 -49.01
N ILE A 929 -33.12 48.47 -49.33
CA ILE A 929 -32.12 49.23 -48.55
C ILE A 929 -32.84 50.38 -47.85
N ASN A 930 -32.91 50.33 -46.52
CA ASN A 930 -33.45 51.42 -45.70
C ASN A 930 -32.36 52.04 -44.85
N VAL A 931 -32.21 53.36 -44.93
CA VAL A 931 -31.25 54.12 -44.12
C VAL A 931 -32.00 55.22 -43.37
N ASP A 932 -32.12 55.08 -42.07
CA ASP A 932 -32.69 56.08 -41.17
C ASP A 932 -31.60 56.72 -40.31
N ALA A 933 -31.28 58.00 -40.60
CA ALA A 933 -30.38 58.78 -39.76
C ALA A 933 -30.66 60.30 -39.84
N SER A 934 -30.30 61.02 -38.78
CA SER A 934 -30.40 62.50 -38.77
C SER A 934 -29.52 63.16 -39.83
N ARG A 935 -28.41 62.53 -40.19
CA ARG A 935 -27.49 62.91 -41.27
C ARG A 935 -27.03 61.68 -42.03
N ILE A 936 -27.10 61.73 -43.36
CA ILE A 936 -26.59 60.65 -44.22
C ILE A 936 -25.44 61.21 -45.06
N GLU A 937 -24.26 60.61 -44.96
CA GLU A 937 -23.04 60.98 -45.68
C GLU A 937 -22.65 59.84 -46.63
N LEU A 938 -22.46 60.14 -47.92
CA LEU A 938 -22.03 59.14 -48.91
C LEU A 938 -20.62 59.46 -49.39
N TRP A 939 -19.75 58.45 -49.38
CA TRP A 939 -18.39 58.58 -49.89
C TRP A 939 -18.36 58.80 -51.41
N GLN A 940 -17.60 59.80 -51.83
CA GLN A 940 -17.12 59.94 -53.19
C GLN A 940 -15.73 59.34 -53.30
N ARG A 941 -15.54 58.42 -54.24
CA ARG A 941 -14.24 57.80 -54.53
C ARG A 941 -13.90 57.82 -56.02
N GLY A 942 -12.61 57.63 -56.30
CA GLY A 942 -12.10 57.44 -57.65
C GLY A 942 -12.58 56.12 -58.27
N SER A 943 -12.37 55.96 -59.57
CA SER A 943 -12.69 54.71 -60.27
C SER A 943 -11.84 53.56 -59.74
N GLY A 944 -12.46 52.40 -59.54
CA GLY A 944 -11.84 51.14 -59.18
C GLY A 944 -12.08 50.06 -60.24
N SER A 945 -11.80 48.82 -59.86
CA SER A 945 -12.16 47.63 -60.65
C SER A 945 -13.04 46.71 -59.83
N LEU A 946 -14.12 46.21 -60.44
CA LEU A 946 -14.97 45.16 -59.90
C LEU A 946 -14.67 43.84 -60.57
N ARG A 947 -14.81 42.74 -59.83
CA ARG A 947 -14.70 41.41 -60.41
C ARG A 947 -16.05 40.97 -60.94
N ALA A 948 -16.11 40.46 -62.19
CA ALA A 948 -17.19 39.95 -63.07
C ALA A 948 -17.47 38.41 -63.01
N ALA A 949 -18.67 37.85 -63.23
CA ALA A 949 -19.19 36.51 -62.82
C ALA A 949 -18.72 35.39 -63.70
N ASN A 950 -17.81 35.77 -64.54
CA ASN A 950 -17.09 35.00 -65.49
C ASN A 950 -15.57 35.16 -65.27
N GLY A 951 -15.12 35.78 -64.17
CA GLY A 951 -13.72 36.06 -63.86
C GLY A 951 -13.18 37.45 -64.26
N ALA A 952 -13.88 38.22 -65.11
CA ALA A 952 -13.34 39.45 -65.71
C ALA A 952 -13.23 40.63 -64.73
N LEU A 953 -12.44 41.66 -65.06
CA LEU A 953 -12.41 42.92 -64.30
C LEU A 953 -13.21 43.99 -65.06
N LEU A 954 -14.21 44.57 -64.42
CA LEU A 954 -15.00 45.68 -64.92
C LEU A 954 -14.57 47.00 -64.27
N ALA A 955 -14.67 48.09 -65.02
CA ALA A 955 -14.39 49.41 -64.47
C ALA A 955 -15.56 49.85 -63.59
N ASP A 956 -15.25 50.10 -62.34
CA ASP A 956 -16.16 50.72 -61.40
C ASP A 956 -15.80 52.20 -61.27
N LEU A 957 -16.81 53.04 -61.37
CA LEU A 957 -16.62 54.46 -61.63
C LEU A 957 -16.95 55.33 -60.41
N GLY A 958 -17.21 54.76 -59.24
CA GLY A 958 -17.52 55.52 -58.03
C GLY A 958 -18.14 54.64 -56.96
N ALA A 959 -18.91 55.23 -56.04
CA ALA A 959 -19.68 54.45 -55.09
C ALA A 959 -21.05 54.06 -55.65
N ASP A 960 -21.48 52.82 -55.43
CA ASP A 960 -22.71 52.26 -56.01
C ASP A 960 -23.66 51.76 -54.90
N PHE A 961 -24.96 52.02 -55.07
CA PHE A 961 -26.05 51.60 -54.17
C PHE A 961 -27.06 50.79 -54.97
N VAL A 962 -27.08 49.47 -54.79
CA VAL A 962 -27.83 48.55 -55.63
C VAL A 962 -28.80 47.71 -54.79
N ALA A 963 -30.10 47.82 -55.07
CA ALA A 963 -31.13 47.06 -54.36
C ALA A 963 -32.04 46.28 -55.31
N GLY A 964 -32.34 45.03 -54.98
CA GLY A 964 -33.38 44.25 -55.66
C GLY A 964 -34.80 44.65 -55.23
N GLY A 965 -34.91 45.47 -54.18
CA GLY A 965 -36.10 46.15 -53.70
C GLY A 965 -36.04 47.67 -53.87
N SER A 966 -36.68 48.40 -52.95
CA SER A 966 -36.68 49.86 -52.86
C SER A 966 -35.45 50.39 -52.11
N ILE A 967 -35.05 51.63 -52.38
CA ILE A 967 -34.02 52.33 -51.59
C ILE A 967 -34.65 53.57 -50.96
N ALA A 968 -34.64 53.63 -49.63
CA ALA A 968 -35.27 54.70 -48.87
C ALA A 968 -34.33 55.29 -47.82
N PHE A 969 -34.02 56.57 -47.97
CA PHE A 969 -33.20 57.33 -47.01
C PHE A 969 -34.06 58.36 -46.26
N SER A 970 -33.98 58.46 -44.93
CA SER A 970 -34.86 59.36 -44.16
C SER A 970 -34.61 60.85 -44.41
N VAL A 971 -33.37 61.22 -44.79
CA VAL A 971 -32.98 62.58 -45.22
C VAL A 971 -32.19 62.56 -46.54
N ALA A 972 -32.10 63.70 -47.21
CA ALA A 972 -31.26 63.83 -48.41
C ALA A 972 -29.76 63.71 -48.03
N PRO A 973 -28.98 62.84 -48.69
CA PRO A 973 -27.60 62.61 -48.32
C PRO A 973 -26.67 63.75 -48.75
N THR A 974 -25.60 63.96 -47.99
CA THR A 974 -24.48 64.85 -48.35
C THR A 974 -23.30 64.04 -48.88
N LEU A 975 -22.65 64.56 -49.93
CA LEU A 975 -21.47 63.92 -50.50
C LEU A 975 -20.20 64.37 -49.78
N ILE A 976 -19.35 63.40 -49.43
CA ILE A 976 -18.07 63.63 -48.76
C ILE A 976 -16.93 62.96 -49.54
N GLY A 977 -15.69 63.46 -49.41
CA GLY A 977 -14.54 62.93 -50.15
C GLY A 977 -14.35 63.57 -51.53
N SER A 978 -13.67 62.85 -52.44
CA SER A 978 -13.36 63.34 -53.79
C SER A 978 -13.49 62.21 -54.82
N GLY A 979 -14.15 62.47 -55.93
CA GLY A 979 -14.39 61.45 -56.95
C GLY A 979 -15.70 61.70 -57.69
N ARG A 980 -16.29 60.61 -58.21
CA ARG A 980 -17.62 60.68 -58.85
C ARG A 980 -18.72 60.74 -57.79
N ALA A 981 -19.86 61.32 -58.14
CA ALA A 981 -21.07 61.19 -57.32
C ALA A 981 -21.60 59.74 -57.36
N PRO A 982 -22.20 59.22 -56.29
CA PRO A 982 -22.72 57.86 -56.24
C PRO A 982 -23.83 57.58 -57.23
N PHE A 983 -23.97 56.32 -57.61
CA PHE A 983 -25.09 55.83 -58.43
C PHE A 983 -26.03 54.94 -57.66
N PHE A 984 -27.29 54.97 -58.09
CA PHE A 984 -28.36 54.17 -57.50
C PHE A 984 -28.97 53.28 -58.57
N ALA A 985 -29.26 52.04 -58.19
CA ALA A 985 -29.96 51.05 -58.98
C ALA A 985 -30.99 50.35 -58.09
N SER A 986 -32.26 50.36 -58.49
CA SER A 986 -33.36 49.78 -57.71
C SER A 986 -34.43 49.19 -58.62
N PHE A 987 -34.97 48.03 -58.23
CA PHE A 987 -36.16 47.44 -58.86
C PHE A 987 -37.47 48.01 -58.29
N GLY A 988 -37.44 48.46 -57.02
CA GLY A 988 -38.52 49.17 -56.34
C GLY A 988 -38.52 50.67 -56.65
N GLN A 989 -38.87 51.49 -55.64
CA GLN A 989 -38.82 52.95 -55.77
C GLN A 989 -37.62 53.54 -55.01
N LEU A 990 -36.94 54.50 -55.64
CA LEU A 990 -36.14 55.47 -54.90
C LEU A 990 -37.08 56.50 -54.27
N ASN A 991 -36.88 56.78 -52.98
CA ASN A 991 -37.69 57.80 -52.32
C ASN A 991 -37.33 59.24 -52.77
N ALA A 992 -38.11 60.22 -52.31
CA ALA A 992 -37.97 61.62 -52.75
C ALA A 992 -36.58 62.24 -52.45
N ASN A 993 -35.89 61.75 -51.42
CA ASN A 993 -34.58 62.25 -51.00
C ASN A 993 -33.44 61.87 -51.95
N LEU A 994 -33.66 60.89 -52.83
CA LEU A 994 -32.66 60.36 -53.76
C LEU A 994 -32.84 60.82 -55.21
N GLN A 995 -33.90 61.59 -55.53
CA GLN A 995 -34.23 61.97 -56.91
C GLN A 995 -33.18 62.85 -57.61
N SER A 996 -32.26 63.48 -56.87
CA SER A 996 -31.15 64.26 -57.44
C SER A 996 -29.99 63.40 -57.93
N PHE A 997 -29.97 62.11 -57.61
CA PHE A 997 -28.93 61.17 -58.02
C PHE A 997 -29.29 60.47 -59.33
N THR A 998 -28.27 59.95 -60.01
CA THR A 998 -28.49 59.17 -61.24
C THR A 998 -29.03 57.80 -60.84
N ASN A 999 -30.24 57.49 -61.35
CA ASN A 999 -30.92 56.23 -61.10
C ASN A 999 -30.94 55.35 -62.36
N PHE A 1000 -30.50 54.11 -62.22
CA PHE A 1000 -30.63 53.06 -63.23
C PHE A 1000 -31.81 52.15 -62.85
N ALA A 1001 -32.96 52.37 -63.48
CA ALA A 1001 -34.17 51.57 -63.23
C ALA A 1001 -34.18 50.27 -64.06
N GLY A 1002 -34.70 49.18 -63.47
CA GLY A 1002 -35.03 47.95 -64.21
C GLY A 1002 -33.96 46.86 -64.21
N ILE A 1003 -33.11 46.80 -63.18
CA ILE A 1003 -32.20 45.67 -62.95
C ILE A 1003 -32.99 44.58 -62.20
N THR A 1004 -32.96 43.33 -62.69
CA THR A 1004 -33.50 42.17 -61.97
C THR A 1004 -32.32 41.52 -61.27
N LEU A 1005 -32.36 41.49 -59.94
CA LEU A 1005 -31.39 40.80 -59.12
C LEU A 1005 -31.99 39.49 -58.61
N SER A 1006 -31.14 38.48 -58.54
CA SER A 1006 -31.36 37.18 -57.91
C SER A 1006 -30.22 36.92 -56.96
N SER A 1007 -30.38 35.98 -56.02
CA SER A 1007 -29.28 35.58 -55.14
C SER A 1007 -28.02 35.21 -55.92
N ALA A 1008 -28.14 34.57 -57.09
CA ALA A 1008 -27.01 34.22 -57.94
C ALA A 1008 -26.19 35.43 -58.45
N ASP A 1009 -26.76 36.64 -58.49
CA ASP A 1009 -26.02 37.85 -58.88
C ASP A 1009 -25.09 38.37 -57.78
N PHE A 1010 -25.35 37.96 -56.53
CA PHE A 1010 -24.53 38.28 -55.37
C PHE A 1010 -23.38 37.29 -55.17
N PHE A 1011 -23.37 36.16 -55.87
CA PHE A 1011 -22.37 35.09 -55.68
C PHE A 1011 -21.57 34.70 -56.92
N PHE A 1012 -20.28 34.40 -56.74
CA PHE A 1012 -19.44 33.66 -57.69
C PHE A 1012 -18.78 32.47 -57.00
N GLY A 1013 -19.20 31.26 -57.32
CA GLY A 1013 -18.84 30.12 -56.49
C GLY A 1013 -19.31 30.39 -55.06
N SER A 1014 -18.38 30.40 -54.10
CA SER A 1014 -18.61 30.79 -52.70
C SER A 1014 -18.46 32.30 -52.43
N THR A 1015 -18.21 33.13 -53.45
CA THR A 1015 -17.76 34.53 -53.28
C THR A 1015 -18.89 35.53 -53.27
N ILE A 1016 -18.98 36.39 -52.26
CA ILE A 1016 -19.95 37.50 -52.24
C ILE A 1016 -19.39 38.73 -52.97
N LEU A 1017 -20.19 39.26 -53.87
CA LEU A 1017 -19.78 40.19 -54.92
C LEU A 1017 -20.29 41.60 -54.71
N ASP A 1018 -19.52 42.58 -55.16
CA ASP A 1018 -19.96 43.98 -55.20
C ASP A 1018 -20.65 44.33 -56.52
N LEU A 1019 -21.90 44.82 -56.43
CA LEU A 1019 -22.73 45.17 -57.57
C LEU A 1019 -22.48 46.59 -58.07
N SER A 1020 -22.35 46.76 -59.40
CA SER A 1020 -22.38 48.10 -60.00
C SER A 1020 -23.76 48.50 -60.50
N ALA A 1021 -24.13 49.76 -60.26
CA ALA A 1021 -25.38 50.35 -60.73
C ALA A 1021 -25.48 50.47 -62.27
N SER A 1022 -24.38 50.28 -63.01
CA SER A 1022 -24.30 50.51 -64.46
C SER A 1022 -24.40 49.26 -65.35
N LEU A 1023 -24.58 48.06 -64.79
CA LEU A 1023 -24.43 46.79 -65.50
C LEU A 1023 -25.75 46.06 -65.79
N SER A 1024 -25.82 45.42 -66.96
CA SER A 1024 -26.81 44.39 -67.32
C SER A 1024 -26.25 43.00 -66.97
N SER A 1025 -26.88 42.34 -66.00
CA SER A 1025 -26.93 40.90 -65.59
C SER A 1025 -25.82 39.87 -65.91
N ASP A 1026 -24.69 40.17 -66.54
CA ASP A 1026 -23.70 39.15 -66.91
C ASP A 1026 -22.30 39.58 -66.50
N ALA A 1027 -22.04 39.77 -65.19
CA ALA A 1027 -20.67 39.78 -64.64
C ALA A 1027 -20.51 40.25 -63.15
N LEU A 1028 -20.39 39.40 -62.08
CA LEU A 1028 -19.40 39.52 -60.92
C LEU A 1028 -18.55 38.27 -60.31
N ALA A 1029 -17.20 38.28 -60.02
CA ALA A 1029 -16.20 37.13 -59.93
C ALA A 1029 -15.59 36.61 -58.59
N THR A 1030 -14.91 35.44 -58.67
CA THR A 1030 -13.98 34.72 -57.73
C THR A 1030 -13.31 35.56 -56.65
N THR A 1031 -13.47 35.19 -55.37
CA THR A 1031 -12.51 35.23 -54.23
C THR A 1031 -13.04 34.53 -52.93
N PHE A 1032 -13.47 33.26 -52.94
CA PHE A 1032 -13.81 32.55 -51.68
C PHE A 1032 -13.36 31.08 -51.68
N ASP A 1033 -12.49 30.68 -52.60
CA ASP A 1033 -11.98 29.30 -52.67
C ASP A 1033 -10.82 29.03 -51.69
N GLU A 1034 -10.35 30.03 -50.93
CA GLU A 1034 -9.22 29.87 -50.00
C GLU A 1034 -9.52 30.23 -48.52
N VAL A 1035 -10.72 30.74 -48.20
CA VAL A 1035 -11.12 31.05 -46.80
C VAL A 1035 -12.51 30.48 -46.46
N LEU A 1036 -12.90 29.38 -47.10
CA LEU A 1036 -13.90 28.51 -46.49
C LEU A 1036 -13.17 27.71 -45.39
N PRO A 1037 -13.78 27.48 -44.21
CA PRO A 1037 -13.36 26.34 -43.41
C PRO A 1037 -13.42 25.16 -44.37
N VAL A 1038 -12.26 24.56 -44.65
CA VAL A 1038 -12.29 23.31 -45.38
C VAL A 1038 -13.03 22.37 -44.45
N VAL A 1039 -14.29 22.06 -44.75
CA VAL A 1039 -15.01 20.97 -44.09
C VAL A 1039 -14.35 19.71 -44.62
N ARG A 1040 -13.19 19.40 -44.06
CA ARG A 1040 -12.58 18.10 -44.17
C ARG A 1040 -13.30 17.23 -43.16
N ASP A 1041 -13.57 15.99 -43.55
CA ASP A 1041 -13.64 14.95 -42.56
C ASP A 1041 -12.33 14.99 -41.75
N VAL A 1042 -12.37 14.64 -40.46
CA VAL A 1042 -11.15 14.55 -39.67
C VAL A 1042 -10.09 13.73 -40.41
N ASP A 1043 -8.85 14.21 -40.39
CA ASP A 1043 -7.69 13.47 -40.89
C ASP A 1043 -7.46 12.29 -39.93
N LEU A 1044 -8.15 11.20 -40.23
CA LEU A 1044 -8.07 9.93 -39.53
C LEU A 1044 -6.90 9.16 -40.08
N ASP A 1045 -6.15 8.48 -39.21
CA ASP A 1045 -5.20 7.51 -39.69
C ASP A 1045 -5.92 6.43 -40.54
N PRO A 1046 -5.18 5.72 -41.42
CA PRO A 1046 -5.77 4.69 -42.27
C PRO A 1046 -6.50 3.57 -41.53
N PHE A 1047 -6.30 3.45 -40.21
CA PHE A 1047 -6.90 2.44 -39.36
C PHE A 1047 -8.28 2.88 -38.86
N ALA A 1048 -8.42 4.11 -38.38
CA ALA A 1048 -9.70 4.69 -37.98
C ALA A 1048 -10.68 4.83 -39.16
N VAL A 1049 -10.20 5.09 -40.38
CA VAL A 1049 -11.02 5.06 -41.61
C VAL A 1049 -11.68 3.69 -41.81
N ARG A 1050 -10.95 2.59 -41.62
CA ARG A 1050 -11.49 1.23 -41.76
C ARG A 1050 -12.47 0.85 -40.66
N ALA A 1051 -12.27 1.38 -39.45
CA ALA A 1051 -13.19 1.14 -38.34
C ALA A 1051 -14.53 1.89 -38.55
N MET A 1052 -14.48 3.11 -39.09
CA MET A 1052 -15.68 3.87 -39.46
C MET A 1052 -16.50 3.20 -40.56
N GLU A 1053 -15.84 2.54 -41.52
CA GLU A 1053 -16.53 1.72 -42.53
C GLU A 1053 -17.35 0.57 -41.91
N GLN A 1054 -16.97 0.05 -40.73
CA GLN A 1054 -17.74 -1.00 -40.02
C GLN A 1054 -19.05 -0.47 -39.42
N LEU A 1055 -19.11 0.84 -39.16
CA LEU A 1055 -20.35 1.55 -38.81
C LEU A 1055 -21.13 2.00 -40.05
N SER A 1056 -20.74 1.59 -41.26
CA SER A 1056 -21.30 2.07 -42.55
C SER A 1056 -21.18 3.58 -42.77
N ILE A 1057 -20.15 4.20 -42.17
CA ILE A 1057 -19.80 5.61 -42.34
C ILE A 1057 -18.53 5.69 -43.18
N TYR A 1058 -18.62 6.31 -44.36
CA TYR A 1058 -17.50 6.40 -45.30
C TYR A 1058 -16.84 7.76 -45.22
N VAL A 1059 -15.57 7.76 -44.82
CA VAL A 1059 -14.74 8.94 -44.65
C VAL A 1059 -14.19 9.35 -46.02
N ARG A 1060 -14.54 10.54 -46.50
CA ARG A 1060 -14.00 11.11 -47.74
C ARG A 1060 -14.17 12.63 -47.76
N ASP A 1061 -13.35 13.27 -48.57
CA ASP A 1061 -13.54 14.69 -48.85
C ASP A 1061 -14.92 14.97 -49.46
N LEU A 1062 -15.55 16.04 -48.96
CA LEU A 1062 -16.78 16.56 -49.54
C LEU A 1062 -16.46 17.18 -50.89
N ASN A 1063 -17.25 16.85 -51.91
CA ASN A 1063 -17.08 17.47 -53.21
C ASN A 1063 -17.77 18.84 -53.26
N GLN A 1064 -17.42 19.65 -54.26
CA GLN A 1064 -17.88 21.03 -54.40
C GLN A 1064 -19.41 21.19 -54.39
N ALA A 1065 -20.18 20.20 -54.87
CA ALA A 1065 -21.64 20.25 -54.85
C ALA A 1065 -22.24 19.99 -53.45
N GLU A 1066 -21.53 19.23 -52.63
CA GLU A 1066 -21.92 18.86 -51.27
C GLU A 1066 -21.55 19.96 -50.27
N LEU A 1067 -20.42 20.63 -50.50
CA LEU A 1067 -19.99 21.82 -49.76
C LEU A 1067 -20.99 22.98 -49.93
N VAL A 1068 -21.46 23.23 -51.16
CA VAL A 1068 -22.50 24.23 -51.45
C VAL A 1068 -23.83 23.85 -50.80
N ALA A 1069 -24.21 22.56 -50.80
CA ALA A 1069 -25.44 22.11 -50.17
C ALA A 1069 -25.43 22.27 -48.63
N ALA A 1070 -24.29 21.97 -47.98
CA ALA A 1070 -24.11 22.18 -46.54
C ALA A 1070 -24.24 23.66 -46.15
N LEU A 1071 -23.73 24.56 -46.98
CA LEU A 1071 -23.87 26.02 -46.80
C LEU A 1071 -25.31 26.52 -47.04
N GLU A 1072 -26.12 25.81 -47.83
CA GLU A 1072 -27.55 26.09 -48.07
C GLU A 1072 -28.49 25.39 -47.07
N GLY A 1073 -27.96 24.81 -45.98
CA GLY A 1073 -28.76 24.10 -44.99
C GLY A 1073 -29.38 22.80 -45.51
N CYS A 1074 -28.82 22.20 -46.56
CA CYS A 1074 -29.34 21.01 -47.23
C CYS A 1074 -28.37 19.83 -47.15
N HIS A 1075 -28.90 18.63 -46.89
CA HIS A 1075 -28.13 17.39 -47.02
C HIS A 1075 -27.91 17.02 -48.50
N LEU A 1076 -26.65 16.78 -48.91
CA LEU A 1076 -26.33 16.21 -50.22
C LEU A 1076 -25.07 15.34 -50.10
N TYR A 1077 -25.16 14.01 -50.22
CA TYR A 1077 -23.97 13.15 -50.30
C TYR A 1077 -24.11 11.90 -51.18
N LEU A 1078 -22.99 11.50 -51.78
CA LEU A 1078 -22.83 10.38 -52.73
C LEU A 1078 -22.06 9.16 -52.19
N ASP A 1079 -21.64 9.16 -50.93
CA ASP A 1079 -20.85 8.10 -50.23
C ASP A 1079 -21.68 6.97 -49.61
N CYS A 1080 -23.00 7.10 -49.53
CA CYS A 1080 -23.83 6.04 -48.98
C CYS A 1080 -23.68 4.76 -49.85
N PRO A 1081 -23.44 3.57 -49.23
CA PRO A 1081 -23.16 2.33 -49.96
C PRO A 1081 -24.31 1.84 -50.87
N GLN A 1082 -25.53 2.41 -50.74
CA GLN A 1082 -26.70 2.07 -51.56
C GLN A 1082 -27.25 3.24 -52.40
N GLY A 1083 -26.39 3.95 -53.15
CA GLY A 1083 -26.76 4.83 -54.28
C GLY A 1083 -27.57 6.10 -53.95
N GLY A 1084 -26.94 7.28 -54.08
CA GLY A 1084 -27.54 8.62 -53.84
C GLY A 1084 -28.76 8.96 -54.72
N LEU A 1085 -29.50 10.06 -54.58
CA LEU A 1085 -29.55 11.19 -53.64
C LEU A 1085 -30.94 11.20 -53.00
N GLU A 1086 -31.09 11.62 -51.74
CA GLU A 1086 -32.38 12.07 -51.21
C GLU A 1086 -32.19 13.44 -50.55
N ARG A 1087 -32.97 14.44 -51.01
CA ARG A 1087 -33.02 15.79 -50.43
C ARG A 1087 -34.03 15.80 -49.29
N SER A 1088 -33.61 16.16 -48.07
CA SER A 1088 -34.54 16.28 -46.94
C SER A 1088 -34.00 17.18 -45.82
N GLY A 1089 -34.71 18.28 -45.52
CA GLY A 1089 -34.73 18.99 -44.23
C GLY A 1089 -33.55 19.92 -43.89
N PRO A 1090 -33.78 20.94 -43.03
CA PRO A 1090 -32.73 21.80 -42.47
C PRO A 1090 -31.85 21.05 -41.46
N ILE A 1091 -30.58 21.45 -41.37
CA ILE A 1091 -29.52 20.84 -40.54
C ILE A 1091 -29.83 21.04 -39.03
N THR A 1092 -29.56 20.02 -38.23
CA THR A 1092 -29.27 20.17 -36.79
C THR A 1092 -27.79 19.90 -36.57
N THR A 1093 -27.00 20.98 -36.40
CA THR A 1093 -25.53 21.02 -36.09
C THR A 1093 -24.60 20.48 -37.19
N ALA A 1094 -23.46 21.05 -37.60
CA ALA A 1094 -22.72 22.28 -37.33
C ALA A 1094 -21.66 22.42 -38.45
N SER A 1095 -20.82 23.45 -38.37
CA SER A 1095 -19.66 23.80 -39.19
C SER A 1095 -18.58 22.70 -39.43
N THR A 1096 -18.72 21.47 -38.92
CA THR A 1096 -17.79 20.32 -39.10
C THR A 1096 -18.52 18.96 -39.09
N ARG A 1097 -18.15 18.03 -40.00
CA ARG A 1097 -18.61 16.63 -40.09
C ARG A 1097 -17.52 15.70 -39.53
N LEU A 1098 -17.90 14.62 -38.83
CA LEU A 1098 -16.97 13.67 -38.18
C LEU A 1098 -16.01 14.32 -37.16
N ARG A 1099 -16.55 15.08 -36.19
CA ARG A 1099 -15.74 15.67 -35.11
C ARG A 1099 -14.90 14.60 -34.42
N ARG A 1100 -13.58 14.83 -34.31
CA ARG A 1100 -12.59 13.84 -33.80
C ARG A 1100 -13.00 13.24 -32.46
N PRO A 1101 -13.45 14.02 -31.46
CA PRO A 1101 -13.84 13.46 -30.16
C PRO A 1101 -15.05 12.52 -30.26
N SER A 1102 -16.09 12.91 -31.01
CA SER A 1102 -17.28 12.07 -31.24
C SER A 1102 -16.95 10.79 -32.03
N VAL A 1103 -16.02 10.89 -33.00
CA VAL A 1103 -15.54 9.73 -33.76
C VAL A 1103 -14.80 8.75 -32.85
N LEU A 1104 -13.86 9.24 -32.03
CA LEU A 1104 -13.09 8.39 -31.13
C LEU A 1104 -13.99 7.72 -30.08
N ARG A 1105 -14.93 8.47 -29.46
CA ARG A 1105 -15.91 7.89 -28.53
C ARG A 1105 -16.82 6.86 -29.21
N ALA A 1106 -17.33 7.13 -30.41
CA ALA A 1106 -18.15 6.16 -31.13
C ALA A 1106 -17.38 4.88 -31.48
N LEU A 1107 -16.11 5.00 -31.89
CA LEU A 1107 -15.24 3.86 -32.18
C LEU A 1107 -14.90 3.08 -30.91
N GLU A 1108 -14.66 3.76 -29.79
CA GLU A 1108 -14.44 3.14 -28.49
C GLU A 1108 -15.69 2.41 -27.99
N GLN A 1109 -16.87 3.03 -28.06
CA GLN A 1109 -18.15 2.37 -27.71
C GLN A 1109 -18.41 1.15 -28.59
N TYR A 1110 -18.12 1.24 -29.89
CA TYR A 1110 -18.22 0.11 -30.81
C TYR A 1110 -17.23 -1.01 -30.46
N ALA A 1111 -15.98 -0.66 -30.15
CA ALA A 1111 -14.96 -1.60 -29.73
C ALA A 1111 -15.32 -2.26 -28.39
N ASN A 1112 -15.74 -1.51 -27.38
CA ASN A 1112 -16.15 -2.03 -26.07
C ASN A 1112 -17.37 -2.95 -26.15
N LEU A 1113 -18.31 -2.66 -27.05
CA LEU A 1113 -19.51 -3.47 -27.25
C LEU A 1113 -19.20 -4.78 -27.99
N PHE A 1114 -18.37 -4.74 -29.04
CA PHE A 1114 -18.16 -5.88 -29.93
C PHE A 1114 -16.83 -6.63 -29.74
N ALA A 1115 -15.86 -6.05 -29.03
CA ALA A 1115 -14.58 -6.65 -28.66
C ALA A 1115 -14.52 -6.87 -27.14
N GLY A 1116 -14.52 -8.13 -26.70
CA GLY A 1116 -14.40 -8.47 -25.28
C GLY A 1116 -13.08 -8.00 -24.65
N ALA A 1117 -13.07 -7.84 -23.31
CA ALA A 1117 -11.93 -7.37 -22.53
C ALA A 1117 -10.61 -8.13 -22.82
N GLY A 1118 -9.55 -7.41 -23.19
CA GLY A 1118 -8.18 -7.92 -23.34
C GLY A 1118 -7.62 -8.05 -24.76
N THR A 1119 -7.90 -7.10 -25.66
CA THR A 1119 -7.34 -7.12 -27.03
C THR A 1119 -6.12 -6.18 -27.19
N SER A 1120 -5.09 -6.64 -27.91
CA SER A 1120 -3.92 -5.84 -28.32
C SER A 1120 -3.88 -5.69 -29.85
N GLU A 1121 -3.45 -4.52 -30.34
CA GLU A 1121 -3.35 -4.22 -31.77
C GLU A 1121 -2.23 -4.99 -32.48
N THR A 1122 -2.47 -5.37 -33.74
CA THR A 1122 -1.42 -5.90 -34.63
C THR A 1122 -1.00 -4.87 -35.67
N TYR A 1123 0.27 -4.95 -36.10
CA TYR A 1123 0.94 -4.00 -37.03
C TYR A 1123 0.27 -3.84 -38.42
N GLU A 1124 -0.72 -4.67 -38.76
CA GLU A 1124 -1.51 -4.59 -40.00
C GLU A 1124 -2.93 -4.00 -39.78
N GLY A 1125 -3.24 -3.52 -38.57
CA GLY A 1125 -4.49 -2.81 -38.30
C GLY A 1125 -5.74 -3.70 -38.39
N GLY A 1126 -5.63 -4.97 -38.04
CA GLY A 1126 -6.79 -5.82 -37.81
C GLY A 1126 -7.14 -5.84 -36.33
N LEU A 1127 -8.32 -5.32 -35.96
CA LEU A 1127 -9.02 -5.78 -34.75
C LEU A 1127 -9.32 -7.26 -34.97
N VAL A 1128 -8.48 -8.16 -34.45
CA VAL A 1128 -8.84 -9.58 -34.34
C VAL A 1128 -9.70 -9.72 -33.09
N ALA A 1129 -10.90 -9.14 -33.14
CA ALA A 1129 -11.90 -9.33 -32.10
C ALA A 1129 -12.45 -10.77 -32.18
N ALA A 1130 -12.68 -11.39 -31.03
CA ALA A 1130 -13.72 -12.39 -30.94
C ALA A 1130 -15.04 -11.63 -31.09
N ASP A 1131 -15.59 -11.60 -32.31
CA ASP A 1131 -16.88 -10.97 -32.65
C ASP A 1131 -17.96 -11.37 -31.64
N GLN A 1132 -18.28 -10.47 -30.70
CA GLN A 1132 -19.30 -10.72 -29.68
C GLN A 1132 -20.72 -10.68 -30.24
N SER A 1133 -20.92 -10.38 -31.53
CA SER A 1133 -22.26 -10.27 -32.10
C SER A 1133 -23.10 -11.54 -31.90
N GLN A 1134 -22.49 -12.72 -31.93
CA GLN A 1134 -23.21 -13.97 -31.66
C GLN A 1134 -23.61 -14.13 -30.19
N HIS A 1135 -22.78 -13.64 -29.26
CA HIS A 1135 -23.06 -13.68 -27.83
C HIS A 1135 -24.15 -12.66 -27.47
N ILE A 1136 -24.01 -11.41 -27.93
CA ILE A 1136 -25.02 -10.35 -27.80
C ILE A 1136 -26.36 -10.84 -28.37
N ARG A 1137 -26.35 -11.45 -29.56
CA ARG A 1137 -27.54 -12.04 -30.18
C ARG A 1137 -28.15 -13.16 -29.35
N ALA A 1138 -27.35 -14.02 -28.74
CA ALA A 1138 -27.83 -15.10 -27.87
C ALA A 1138 -28.49 -14.53 -26.61
N THR A 1139 -27.86 -13.54 -25.98
CA THR A 1139 -28.36 -12.85 -24.78
C THR A 1139 -29.68 -12.12 -25.07
N LEU A 1140 -29.75 -11.37 -26.19
CA LEU A 1140 -31.00 -10.71 -26.60
C LEU A 1140 -32.09 -11.71 -27.03
N ASN A 1141 -31.75 -12.84 -27.67
CA ASN A 1141 -32.72 -13.92 -27.94
C ASN A 1141 -33.30 -14.51 -26.65
N GLN A 1142 -32.47 -14.69 -25.61
CA GLN A 1142 -32.92 -15.22 -24.33
C GLN A 1142 -33.85 -14.22 -23.61
N ALA A 1143 -33.49 -12.93 -23.62
CA ALA A 1143 -34.34 -11.88 -23.08
C ALA A 1143 -35.68 -11.78 -23.83
N TRP A 1144 -35.66 -11.84 -25.16
CA TRP A 1144 -36.88 -11.81 -25.99
C TRP A 1144 -37.78 -13.03 -25.77
N ALA A 1145 -37.20 -14.22 -25.61
CA ALA A 1145 -37.95 -15.43 -25.27
C ALA A 1145 -38.58 -15.36 -23.87
N ALA A 1146 -37.88 -14.75 -22.91
CA ALA A 1146 -38.40 -14.51 -21.56
C ALA A 1146 -39.56 -13.50 -21.58
N TYR A 1147 -39.43 -12.42 -22.35
CA TYR A 1147 -40.47 -11.42 -22.56
C TYR A 1147 -41.75 -12.06 -23.14
N GLY A 1148 -41.62 -12.89 -24.18
CA GLY A 1148 -42.76 -13.60 -24.78
C GLY A 1148 -43.45 -14.61 -23.86
N GLN A 1149 -42.80 -15.07 -22.79
CA GLN A 1149 -43.38 -15.97 -21.78
C GLN A 1149 -43.98 -15.23 -20.57
N ALA A 1150 -43.55 -13.99 -20.30
CA ALA A 1150 -43.93 -13.23 -19.13
C ALA A 1150 -45.39 -12.70 -19.18
N ALA A 1151 -46.00 -12.64 -20.37
CA ALA A 1151 -47.37 -12.14 -20.59
C ALA A 1151 -47.65 -10.77 -19.94
N THR A 1152 -46.72 -9.82 -20.12
CA THR A 1152 -46.80 -8.44 -19.60
C THR A 1152 -47.36 -7.50 -20.67
N ASP A 1153 -47.96 -6.38 -20.23
CA ASP A 1153 -48.38 -5.27 -21.11
C ASP A 1153 -47.27 -4.21 -21.29
N GLU A 1154 -46.07 -4.44 -20.71
CA GLU A 1154 -44.92 -3.53 -20.80
C GLU A 1154 -44.18 -3.72 -22.12
N ASP A 1155 -43.55 -2.68 -22.66
CA ASP A 1155 -42.65 -2.82 -23.81
C ASP A 1155 -41.40 -3.63 -23.44
N PHE A 1156 -40.72 -4.14 -24.47
CA PHE A 1156 -39.58 -5.03 -24.27
C PHE A 1156 -38.42 -4.39 -23.48
N ARG A 1157 -38.14 -3.10 -23.69
CA ARG A 1157 -37.07 -2.40 -22.98
C ARG A 1157 -37.42 -2.27 -21.50
N SER A 1158 -38.63 -1.80 -21.20
CA SER A 1158 -39.14 -1.67 -19.83
C SER A 1158 -39.10 -3.01 -19.08
N PHE A 1159 -39.48 -4.10 -19.74
CA PHE A 1159 -39.38 -5.44 -19.16
C PHE A 1159 -37.93 -5.87 -18.85
N VAL A 1160 -36.98 -5.64 -19.77
CA VAL A 1160 -35.56 -5.96 -19.56
C VAL A 1160 -34.97 -5.11 -18.42
N MET A 1161 -35.31 -3.82 -18.37
CA MET A 1161 -34.86 -2.88 -17.33
C MET A 1161 -35.41 -3.23 -15.94
N ALA A 1162 -36.64 -3.75 -15.87
CA ALA A 1162 -37.29 -4.16 -14.62
C ALA A 1162 -36.89 -5.57 -14.14
N SER A 1163 -36.21 -6.36 -14.96
CA SER A 1163 -35.89 -7.77 -14.70
C SER A 1163 -34.44 -7.96 -14.23
N PRO A 1164 -34.18 -8.21 -12.92
CA PRO A 1164 -32.83 -8.36 -12.40
C PRO A 1164 -32.04 -9.51 -13.05
N GLU A 1165 -32.74 -10.54 -13.50
CA GLU A 1165 -32.15 -11.74 -14.12
C GLU A 1165 -31.68 -11.51 -15.57
N LEU A 1166 -32.00 -10.35 -16.17
CA LEU A 1166 -31.63 -9.96 -17.53
C LEU A 1166 -30.57 -8.83 -17.54
N THR A 1167 -29.74 -8.77 -16.50
CA THR A 1167 -28.72 -7.72 -16.32
C THR A 1167 -27.80 -7.55 -17.53
N GLU A 1168 -27.39 -8.65 -18.17
CA GLU A 1168 -26.50 -8.60 -19.34
C GLU A 1168 -27.21 -8.04 -20.59
N ALA A 1169 -28.49 -8.40 -20.81
CA ALA A 1169 -29.29 -7.83 -21.90
C ALA A 1169 -29.55 -6.33 -21.69
N ARG A 1170 -29.73 -5.90 -20.44
CA ARG A 1170 -29.86 -4.48 -20.07
C ARG A 1170 -28.61 -3.69 -20.46
N VAL A 1171 -27.43 -4.17 -20.05
CA VAL A 1171 -26.14 -3.51 -20.37
C VAL A 1171 -25.98 -3.35 -21.88
N TYR A 1172 -26.31 -4.37 -22.67
CA TYR A 1172 -26.21 -4.26 -24.13
C TYR A 1172 -27.19 -3.24 -24.74
N LEU A 1173 -28.42 -3.12 -24.22
CA LEU A 1173 -29.37 -2.10 -24.67
C LEU A 1173 -28.91 -0.67 -24.32
N GLU A 1174 -28.29 -0.48 -23.16
CA GLU A 1174 -27.72 0.81 -22.73
C GLU A 1174 -26.47 1.18 -23.55
N GLN A 1175 -25.58 0.22 -23.82
CA GLN A 1175 -24.39 0.44 -24.65
C GLN A 1175 -24.74 0.73 -26.12
N LEU A 1176 -25.76 0.08 -26.67
CA LEU A 1176 -26.26 0.39 -28.02
C LEU A 1176 -26.87 1.80 -28.08
N GLU A 1177 -27.61 2.21 -27.05
CA GLU A 1177 -28.13 3.57 -26.94
C GLU A 1177 -27.00 4.61 -26.87
N ALA A 1178 -25.96 4.36 -26.07
CA ALA A 1178 -24.78 5.21 -25.96
C ALA A 1178 -24.02 5.32 -27.30
N LEU A 1179 -23.75 4.18 -27.96
CA LEU A 1179 -23.10 4.14 -29.27
C LEU A 1179 -23.85 5.00 -30.29
N PHE A 1180 -25.15 4.81 -30.44
CA PHE A 1180 -25.93 5.60 -31.41
C PHE A 1180 -26.19 7.03 -30.96
N GLY A 1181 -26.11 7.30 -29.66
CA GLY A 1181 -26.04 8.65 -29.09
C GLY A 1181 -24.83 9.40 -29.63
N GLU A 1182 -23.63 8.81 -29.54
CA GLU A 1182 -22.40 9.38 -30.10
C GLU A 1182 -22.45 9.46 -31.64
N VAL A 1183 -23.01 8.46 -32.32
CA VAL A 1183 -23.18 8.52 -33.78
C VAL A 1183 -24.04 9.70 -34.21
N ARG A 1184 -25.08 10.05 -33.45
CA ARG A 1184 -25.91 11.23 -33.73
C ARG A 1184 -25.18 12.57 -33.52
N THR A 1185 -24.15 12.61 -32.68
CA THR A 1185 -23.36 13.84 -32.43
C THR A 1185 -22.20 14.02 -33.43
N MET A 1186 -21.86 13.00 -34.21
CA MET A 1186 -20.80 13.05 -35.24
C MET A 1186 -21.14 13.91 -36.47
N GLY A 1187 -22.35 14.47 -36.56
CA GLY A 1187 -22.81 15.21 -37.73
C GLY A 1187 -23.11 14.32 -38.95
N VAL A 1188 -23.43 13.04 -38.73
CA VAL A 1188 -23.84 12.10 -39.79
C VAL A 1188 -25.27 12.41 -40.25
N THR A 1189 -25.57 12.15 -41.53
CA THR A 1189 -26.91 12.34 -42.07
C THR A 1189 -27.93 11.33 -41.50
N PRO A 1190 -29.24 11.62 -41.55
CA PRO A 1190 -30.27 10.63 -41.18
C PRO A 1190 -30.15 9.31 -41.94
N ARG A 1191 -29.62 9.33 -43.18
CA ARG A 1191 -29.41 8.13 -43.99
C ARG A 1191 -28.16 7.34 -43.60
N GLU A 1192 -27.07 8.01 -43.21
CA GLU A 1192 -25.89 7.36 -42.65
C GLU A 1192 -26.17 6.81 -41.26
N LEU A 1193 -26.88 7.57 -40.42
CA LEU A 1193 -27.39 7.08 -39.14
C LEU A 1193 -28.25 5.84 -39.36
N ARG A 1194 -29.19 5.88 -40.32
CA ARG A 1194 -30.01 4.72 -40.67
C ARG A 1194 -29.16 3.54 -41.15
N ALA A 1195 -28.21 3.77 -42.05
CA ALA A 1195 -27.32 2.72 -42.54
C ALA A 1195 -26.44 2.12 -41.43
N SER A 1196 -25.99 2.95 -40.48
CA SER A 1196 -25.22 2.54 -39.31
C SER A 1196 -26.05 1.69 -38.36
N VAL A 1197 -27.27 2.15 -38.03
CA VAL A 1197 -28.26 1.38 -37.26
C VAL A 1197 -28.54 0.05 -37.93
N ASP A 1198 -28.79 0.05 -39.24
CA ASP A 1198 -29.09 -1.17 -39.98
C ASP A 1198 -27.91 -2.15 -39.97
N THR A 1199 -26.68 -1.64 -40.09
CA THR A 1199 -25.44 -2.44 -40.14
C THR A 1199 -25.08 -3.04 -38.79
N VAL A 1200 -25.15 -2.24 -37.72
CA VAL A 1200 -24.79 -2.64 -36.36
C VAL A 1200 -25.83 -3.58 -35.75
N LEU A 1201 -27.12 -3.34 -36.00
CA LEU A 1201 -28.18 -4.17 -35.44
C LEU A 1201 -28.37 -5.50 -36.17
N ALA A 1202 -28.12 -5.56 -37.48
CA ALA A 1202 -28.32 -6.76 -38.28
C ALA A 1202 -27.66 -8.05 -37.72
N PRO A 1203 -26.37 -8.06 -37.30
CA PRO A 1203 -25.74 -9.27 -36.78
C PRO A 1203 -26.21 -9.66 -35.36
N ILE A 1204 -26.75 -8.72 -34.58
CA ILE A 1204 -27.17 -8.94 -33.19
C ILE A 1204 -28.67 -9.16 -33.01
N THR A 1205 -29.48 -8.89 -34.04
CA THR A 1205 -30.94 -8.98 -33.95
C THR A 1205 -31.38 -10.44 -33.68
N PRO A 1206 -32.14 -10.71 -32.60
CA PRO A 1206 -32.70 -12.03 -32.30
C PRO A 1206 -33.43 -12.65 -33.48
N ALA A 1207 -33.34 -13.96 -33.69
CA ALA A 1207 -33.95 -14.62 -34.87
C ALA A 1207 -35.49 -14.59 -34.86
N ALA A 1208 -36.09 -14.34 -33.70
CA ALA A 1208 -37.52 -14.27 -33.47
C ALA A 1208 -38.05 -12.84 -33.24
N MET A 1209 -37.23 -11.81 -33.46
CA MET A 1209 -37.55 -10.39 -33.27
C MET A 1209 -37.38 -9.64 -34.61
N ASP A 1210 -38.27 -8.70 -34.93
CA ASP A 1210 -38.05 -7.78 -36.04
C ASP A 1210 -36.96 -6.79 -35.63
N GLN A 1211 -36.06 -6.43 -36.56
CA GLN A 1211 -35.01 -5.44 -36.29
C GLN A 1211 -35.61 -4.08 -35.91
N ASN A 1212 -36.79 -3.73 -36.44
CA ASN A 1212 -37.51 -2.52 -36.05
C ASN A 1212 -37.96 -2.54 -34.58
N ASP A 1213 -38.28 -3.72 -34.04
CA ASP A 1213 -38.65 -3.87 -32.63
C ASP A 1213 -37.43 -3.67 -31.73
N LEU A 1214 -36.25 -4.13 -32.16
CA LEU A 1214 -35.00 -3.92 -31.43
C LEU A 1214 -34.58 -2.46 -31.47
N GLU A 1215 -34.73 -1.83 -32.62
CA GLU A 1215 -34.50 -0.40 -32.79
C GLU A 1215 -35.43 0.44 -31.89
N ALA A 1216 -36.72 0.09 -31.81
CA ALA A 1216 -37.67 0.73 -30.91
C ALA A 1216 -37.29 0.56 -29.43
N ALA A 1217 -36.79 -0.62 -29.04
CA ALA A 1217 -36.30 -0.89 -27.69
C ALA A 1217 -35.01 -0.11 -27.34
N ILE A 1218 -34.27 0.40 -28.33
CA ILE A 1218 -33.09 1.23 -28.11
C ILE A 1218 -33.47 2.71 -28.06
N PHE A 1219 -34.35 3.18 -28.96
CA PHE A 1219 -34.55 4.62 -29.17
C PHE A 1219 -35.87 5.21 -28.70
N THR A 1220 -36.95 4.42 -28.62
CA THR A 1220 -38.31 4.96 -28.42
C THR A 1220 -39.02 4.37 -27.21
N GLY A 1221 -38.51 3.27 -26.63
CA GLY A 1221 -39.07 2.64 -25.44
C GLY A 1221 -40.54 2.23 -25.63
N SER A 1222 -40.95 1.86 -26.84
CA SER A 1222 -42.35 1.57 -27.19
C SER A 1222 -42.51 0.31 -28.02
#